data_AF-A0A5L8Q0Y9-F1
#
_entry.id   AF-A0A5L8Q0Y9-F1
#
_cell.length_a   1.000
_cell.length_b   1.000
_cell.length_c   1.000
_cell.angle_alpha   90.00
_cell.angle_beta   90.00
_cell.angle_gamma   90.00
#
_symmetry.space_group_name_H-M   'P 1'
#
loop_
_entity.id
_entity.type
_entity.pdbx_description
1 polymer ?
#
loop_
_entity_poly.entity_id
_entity_poly.type
_entity_poly.pdbx_seq_one_letter_code
_entity_poly.pdbx_strand_id
1 'polypeptide(L)'
;MEEFKKYINEIQKIFQAKNYNEHSFRTPFENLLNALKPKEIKIIHEPKSEKGQGSIRPDFKVYKLVDKEKELSYNHLIGFIECKNLDVDLDKEFKSEQLLRYSQISPNIIFTNYKRFMLLSFEKIIIDINLLDDDLNLIEKNINIFKNLIQVFFDDNSTTIKTKQELVKVLSSQSFYLSNALKSSSSQSDSNSSFNSFFQRTKDTFKSIEKIELKDEEFCDILAQAVVYGIFVSYIENDDYDLEKIPIENFISFLPSTFRTLSEFVYFSVPSFSLPQDIKYTLENIKKTLALIDKVELCNILNQDLESISIYLYEDFLKAFDELRATQKRKEGGVFYTPKSVVKMIVSSLDELLKSKFNKTGFNDKSVKVLDFATGTGSFLAAVFEKIISKESEVFKNETIKNKFLKDIYGFELSFVPYIVARLKLGQILRKSGFKDFSEADFQIYLNNTLDLEKNANFDMFMPLVNLDQEWQKARDVKHDKNLLVILGNPPYNAKSKNKGKEILELLKIYKENLNETNIQPLDDDYIKFMRFAQWKLLEQGQKNIFEANSGLMGFITNNSFLDGRIHRKMRESLFTSFDEIYILNLHGSDKDAKNDENVFDIKIGVCISLFIKYKNEPSKGATIFYASTAQKGIFKRAEKYALLDDMAQRGLNSIKWEELSLDEPYFWFVPKSFDNAEYEEFWALAGDKALAKSKAVFLNFNSGVETGKDNIAIQPSKSAMEQVLSDFETLSKEAILKKYKLKDLDENIISKTLAEYKHKDTPARITPIAYRPFDTQYTLYSRKQGFLRRTMYGVMQHFLRGENLGLCFPKICLNFIFDYSMVINTIVDRTFGGSKTGSETCIAPLYSYDIDGKIPNFTPEFLAYKAKHKILKDKNEEQILAFIYANLYNPKYRSKYLDYLKIGFPKVSFEVSVKEFERFEKLGSELIKLHLMQEIPQDEIDFIFLKESKKPNFKIAKYQEKERFVENKIILNEDLAISPIGAEIWNYTIGGYQVLKQWLKYRKDYVCTKEELEHLLKICKILKKTIEIQGKLSEV
;
A
#
# COMPACT_ATOMS: atom_id res chain seq x y z
N MET A 1 34.59 -23.66 -41.30
CA MET A 1 33.49 -24.28 -42.09
C MET A 1 33.42 -25.77 -41.81
N GLU A 2 34.56 -26.46 -41.84
CA GLU A 2 34.67 -27.89 -41.51
C GLU A 2 34.08 -28.26 -40.14
N GLU A 3 34.42 -27.52 -39.08
CA GLU A 3 33.87 -27.76 -37.73
C GLU A 3 32.34 -27.61 -37.64
N PHE A 4 31.75 -26.66 -38.39
CA PHE A 4 30.30 -26.51 -38.44
C PHE A 4 29.64 -27.69 -39.17
N LYS A 5 30.22 -28.14 -40.30
CA LYS A 5 29.75 -29.34 -41.01
C LYS A 5 29.81 -30.58 -40.14
N LYS A 6 30.88 -30.72 -39.34
CA LYS A 6 31.03 -31.81 -38.38
C LYS A 6 29.95 -31.75 -37.29
N TYR A 7 29.75 -30.58 -36.68
CA TYR A 7 28.70 -30.36 -35.69
C TYR A 7 27.31 -30.77 -36.22
N ILE A 8 26.94 -30.30 -37.41
CA ILE A 8 25.63 -30.61 -38.03
C ILE A 8 25.48 -32.10 -38.29
N ASN A 9 26.49 -32.74 -38.89
CA ASN A 9 26.44 -34.16 -39.18
C ASN A 9 26.26 -34.99 -37.91
N GLU A 10 26.87 -34.59 -36.79
CA GLU A 10 26.70 -35.25 -35.50
C GLU A 10 25.30 -35.01 -34.92
N ILE A 11 24.81 -33.76 -34.91
CA ILE A 11 23.44 -33.42 -34.46
C ILE A 11 22.37 -34.17 -35.26
N GLN A 12 22.47 -34.18 -36.59
CA GLN A 12 21.52 -34.87 -37.48
C GLN A 12 21.52 -36.38 -37.27
N LYS A 13 22.69 -37.01 -37.08
CA LYS A 13 22.80 -38.45 -36.77
C LYS A 13 22.10 -38.80 -35.46
N ILE A 14 22.30 -38.00 -34.42
CA ILE A 14 21.65 -38.20 -33.11
C ILE A 14 20.13 -38.05 -33.26
N PHE A 15 19.66 -37.03 -33.97
CA PHE A 15 18.24 -36.80 -34.20
C PHE A 15 17.58 -37.94 -34.99
N GLN A 16 18.21 -38.42 -36.07
CA GLN A 16 17.73 -39.51 -36.91
C GLN A 16 17.63 -40.86 -36.18
N ALA A 17 18.47 -41.08 -35.16
CA ALA A 17 18.43 -42.29 -34.35
C ALA A 17 17.14 -42.41 -33.50
N LYS A 18 16.36 -41.33 -33.34
CA LYS A 18 15.08 -41.26 -32.60
C LYS A 18 15.11 -41.80 -31.16
N ASN A 19 16.29 -41.96 -30.59
CA ASN A 19 16.53 -42.42 -29.23
C ASN A 19 17.60 -41.53 -28.59
N TYR A 20 17.21 -40.31 -28.25
CA TYR A 20 18.08 -39.29 -27.67
C TYR A 20 17.40 -38.63 -26.47
N ASN A 21 18.22 -38.01 -25.64
CA ASN A 21 17.80 -37.12 -24.56
C ASN A 21 18.62 -35.82 -24.63
N GLU A 22 18.42 -34.92 -23.67
CA GLU A 22 19.08 -33.60 -23.66
C GLU A 22 20.60 -33.69 -23.68
N HIS A 23 21.15 -34.71 -23.01
CA HIS A 23 22.59 -34.94 -22.90
C HIS A 23 23.21 -35.39 -24.22
N SER A 24 22.41 -36.00 -25.12
CA SER A 24 22.92 -36.63 -26.35
C SER A 24 23.57 -35.60 -27.29
N PHE A 25 23.15 -34.34 -27.25
CA PHE A 25 23.65 -33.27 -28.12
C PHE A 25 24.78 -32.43 -27.50
N ARG A 26 25.13 -32.66 -26.23
CA ARG A 26 26.16 -31.88 -25.53
C ARG A 26 27.55 -32.11 -26.09
N THR A 27 27.92 -33.35 -26.40
CA THR A 27 29.25 -33.69 -26.95
C THR A 27 29.53 -33.02 -28.31
N PRO A 28 28.63 -33.05 -29.31
CA PRO A 28 28.81 -32.27 -30.53
C PRO A 28 29.02 -30.78 -30.27
N PHE A 29 28.25 -30.21 -29.34
CA PHE A 29 28.36 -28.79 -29.01
C PHE A 29 29.66 -28.46 -28.28
N GLU A 30 30.09 -29.31 -27.34
CA GLU A 30 31.39 -29.21 -26.68
C GLU A 30 32.55 -29.23 -27.68
N ASN A 31 32.49 -30.11 -28.69
CA ASN A 31 33.49 -30.16 -29.76
C ASN A 31 33.53 -28.84 -30.53
N LEU A 32 32.37 -28.29 -30.89
CA LEU A 32 32.27 -27.01 -31.57
C LEU A 32 32.83 -25.86 -30.71
N LEU A 33 32.50 -25.82 -29.42
CA LEU A 33 33.02 -24.82 -28.49
C LEU A 33 34.55 -24.93 -28.34
N ASN A 34 35.08 -26.14 -28.20
CA ASN A 34 36.53 -26.37 -28.09
C ASN A 34 37.28 -26.02 -29.37
N ALA A 35 36.65 -26.13 -30.54
CA ALA A 35 37.24 -25.70 -31.80
C ALA A 35 37.24 -24.17 -31.98
N LEU A 36 36.31 -23.46 -31.32
CA LEU A 36 36.14 -22.01 -31.45
C LEU A 36 36.77 -21.19 -30.32
N LYS A 37 37.07 -21.81 -29.16
CA LYS A 37 37.57 -21.09 -27.99
C LYS A 37 39.02 -20.60 -28.14
N PRO A 38 39.36 -19.45 -27.54
CA PRO A 38 40.76 -19.05 -27.34
C PRO A 38 41.55 -20.06 -26.50
N LYS A 39 42.88 -20.11 -26.66
CA LYS A 39 43.76 -21.04 -25.90
C LYS A 39 43.67 -20.88 -24.39
N GLU A 40 43.38 -19.66 -23.94
CA GLU A 40 43.25 -19.30 -22.53
C GLU A 40 41.90 -19.74 -21.94
N ILE A 41 41.01 -20.36 -22.71
CA ILE A 41 39.68 -20.75 -22.22
C ILE A 41 39.62 -22.24 -21.87
N LYS A 42 39.16 -22.52 -20.65
CA LYS A 42 38.81 -23.87 -20.19
C LYS A 42 37.31 -24.01 -20.04
N ILE A 43 36.76 -25.04 -20.68
CA ILE A 43 35.35 -25.41 -20.61
C ILE A 43 35.27 -26.70 -19.78
N ILE A 44 34.36 -26.72 -18.82
CA ILE A 44 34.07 -27.89 -17.98
C ILE A 44 32.64 -28.33 -18.29
N HIS A 45 32.52 -29.50 -18.91
CA HIS A 45 31.26 -30.17 -19.16
C HIS A 45 30.83 -30.99 -17.93
N GLU A 46 29.54 -30.91 -17.57
CA GLU A 46 28.95 -31.55 -16.39
C GLU A 46 29.76 -31.29 -15.11
N PRO A 47 30.01 -30.01 -14.77
CA PRO A 47 30.78 -29.66 -13.60
C PRO A 47 30.13 -30.26 -12.35
N LYS A 48 30.96 -30.84 -11.46
CA LYS A 48 30.50 -31.20 -10.13
C LYS A 48 29.94 -29.94 -9.46
N SER A 49 28.85 -30.12 -8.72
CA SER A 49 28.42 -29.11 -7.75
C SER A 49 29.58 -28.88 -6.78
N GLU A 50 30.17 -27.68 -6.82
CA GLU A 50 31.19 -27.31 -5.84
C GLU A 50 30.50 -27.08 -4.49
N LYS A 51 31.18 -27.44 -3.38
CA LYS A 51 30.66 -27.16 -2.04
C LYS A 51 30.45 -25.65 -1.90
N GLY A 52 29.20 -25.25 -1.62
CA GLY A 52 28.85 -23.86 -1.34
C GLY A 52 28.51 -23.00 -2.55
N GLN A 53 28.16 -23.57 -3.71
CA GLN A 53 27.51 -22.87 -4.84
C GLN A 53 25.99 -23.13 -4.90
N GLY A 54 25.41 -23.68 -3.84
CA GLY A 54 24.14 -24.40 -3.92
C GLY A 54 24.18 -25.58 -4.92
N SER A 55 23.03 -26.24 -5.13
CA SER A 55 22.89 -27.34 -6.10
C SER A 55 22.88 -26.86 -7.57
N ILE A 56 23.72 -25.89 -7.93
CA ILE A 56 23.79 -25.31 -9.27
C ILE A 56 24.70 -26.15 -10.16
N ARG A 57 24.10 -26.71 -11.22
CA ARG A 57 24.76 -27.58 -12.20
C ARG A 57 24.39 -27.12 -13.61
N PRO A 58 25.00 -26.04 -14.12
CA PRO A 58 24.87 -25.71 -15.53
C PRO A 58 25.54 -26.81 -16.36
N ASP A 59 25.14 -26.96 -17.61
CA ASP A 59 25.71 -28.00 -18.48
C ASP A 59 27.19 -27.75 -18.77
N PHE A 60 27.56 -26.48 -18.94
CA PHE A 60 28.96 -26.07 -19.04
C PHE A 60 29.28 -24.89 -18.12
N LYS A 61 30.48 -24.95 -17.53
CA LYS A 61 31.15 -23.80 -16.91
C LYS A 61 32.36 -23.41 -17.74
N VAL A 62 32.54 -22.11 -17.94
CA VAL A 62 33.63 -21.58 -18.76
C VAL A 62 34.51 -20.67 -17.94
N TYR A 63 35.83 -20.89 -18.00
CA TYR A 63 36.84 -20.17 -17.23
C TYR A 63 37.94 -19.63 -18.12
N LYS A 64 38.52 -18.49 -17.72
CA LYS A 64 39.79 -17.99 -18.24
C LYS A 64 40.95 -18.62 -17.46
N LEU A 65 42.01 -19.03 -18.16
CA LEU A 65 43.24 -19.53 -17.58
C LEU A 65 44.21 -18.36 -17.41
N VAL A 66 44.78 -18.22 -16.22
CA VAL A 66 45.82 -17.21 -15.93
C VAL A 66 47.07 -17.95 -15.46
N ASP A 67 48.22 -17.67 -16.09
CA ASP A 67 49.49 -18.41 -15.97
C ASP A 67 50.04 -18.60 -14.54
N LYS A 68 49.52 -17.88 -13.53
CA LYS A 68 49.97 -17.96 -12.13
C LYS A 68 49.11 -18.86 -11.23
N GLU A 69 47.90 -19.22 -11.64
CA GLU A 69 47.01 -20.11 -10.87
C GLU A 69 46.76 -21.39 -11.67
N LYS A 70 47.43 -22.49 -11.31
CA LYS A 70 47.19 -23.82 -11.93
C LYS A 70 45.80 -24.39 -11.59
N GLU A 71 45.04 -23.74 -10.71
CA GLU A 71 43.73 -24.16 -10.24
C GLU A 71 42.63 -23.29 -10.83
N LEU A 72 41.53 -23.92 -11.26
CA LEU A 72 40.33 -23.23 -11.72
C LEU A 72 39.66 -22.56 -10.52
N SER A 73 39.54 -21.24 -10.54
CA SER A 73 38.91 -20.47 -9.47
C SER A 73 37.72 -19.68 -10.01
N TYR A 74 36.73 -19.45 -9.14
CA TYR A 74 35.54 -18.64 -9.46
C TYR A 74 35.88 -17.23 -9.95
N ASN A 75 37.01 -16.68 -9.51
CA ASN A 75 37.52 -15.38 -9.95
C ASN A 75 37.72 -15.33 -11.46
N HIS A 76 38.01 -16.47 -12.09
CA HIS A 76 38.18 -16.58 -13.53
C HIS A 76 36.97 -17.17 -14.26
N LEU A 77 35.82 -17.32 -13.60
CA LEU A 77 34.58 -17.74 -14.25
C LEU A 77 34.12 -16.66 -15.24
N ILE A 78 33.98 -17.06 -16.50
CA ILE A 78 33.48 -16.24 -17.62
C ILE A 78 31.95 -16.32 -17.70
N GLY A 79 31.38 -17.51 -17.53
CA GLY A 79 29.95 -17.69 -17.75
C GLY A 79 29.47 -19.14 -17.70
N PHE A 80 28.16 -19.29 -17.85
CA PHE A 80 27.49 -20.58 -17.91
C PHE A 80 26.90 -20.84 -19.28
N ILE A 81 26.78 -22.11 -19.63
CA ILE A 81 26.00 -22.54 -20.78
C ILE A 81 24.99 -23.56 -20.30
N GLU A 82 23.72 -23.26 -20.58
CA GLU A 82 22.58 -24.10 -20.24
C GLU A 82 21.90 -24.57 -21.53
N CYS A 83 21.70 -25.87 -21.65
CA CYS A 83 21.15 -26.48 -22.84
C CYS A 83 19.74 -27.03 -22.56
N LYS A 84 18.95 -27.18 -23.62
CA LYS A 84 17.63 -27.82 -23.63
C LYS A 84 17.53 -28.75 -24.83
N ASN A 85 16.53 -29.64 -24.83
CA ASN A 85 16.27 -30.49 -25.99
C ASN A 85 15.92 -29.66 -27.24
N LEU A 86 16.21 -30.21 -28.43
CA LEU A 86 15.98 -29.58 -29.75
C LEU A 86 14.56 -29.02 -29.96
N ASP A 87 13.55 -29.69 -29.38
CA ASP A 87 12.13 -29.39 -29.51
C ASP A 87 11.61 -28.38 -28.46
N VAL A 88 12.44 -28.01 -27.48
CA VAL A 88 12.07 -27.04 -26.45
C VAL A 88 12.01 -25.63 -27.03
N ASP A 89 10.90 -24.98 -26.73
CA ASP A 89 10.64 -23.57 -27.01
C ASP A 89 11.36 -22.69 -25.98
N LEU A 90 12.53 -22.16 -26.37
CA LEU A 90 13.38 -21.36 -25.48
C LEU A 90 12.67 -20.12 -24.93
N ASP A 91 11.70 -19.54 -25.65
CA ASP A 91 10.98 -18.34 -25.20
C ASP A 91 10.08 -18.63 -23.99
N LYS A 92 9.59 -19.88 -23.83
CA LYS A 92 8.81 -20.32 -22.65
C LYS A 92 9.70 -20.61 -21.44
N GLU A 93 10.89 -21.17 -21.66
CA GLU A 93 11.82 -21.59 -20.62
C GLU A 93 12.78 -20.49 -20.14
N PHE A 94 12.84 -19.38 -20.89
CA PHE A 94 13.64 -18.19 -20.56
C PHE A 94 13.40 -17.62 -19.15
N LYS A 95 12.22 -17.88 -18.55
CA LYS A 95 11.84 -17.44 -17.20
C LYS A 95 11.91 -18.54 -16.14
N SER A 96 12.62 -19.64 -16.41
CA SER A 96 12.77 -20.74 -15.44
C SER A 96 13.53 -20.30 -14.18
N GLU A 97 13.19 -20.90 -13.03
CA GLU A 97 13.93 -20.69 -11.77
C GLU A 97 15.43 -21.03 -11.91
N GLN A 98 15.77 -21.95 -12.81
CA GLN A 98 17.14 -22.41 -13.05
C GLN A 98 18.01 -21.29 -13.66
N LEU A 99 17.54 -20.64 -14.73
CA LEU A 99 18.26 -19.50 -15.33
C LEU A 99 18.38 -18.31 -14.36
N LEU A 100 17.35 -18.07 -13.54
CA LEU A 100 17.38 -17.06 -12.49
C LEU A 100 18.40 -17.37 -11.37
N ARG A 101 18.70 -18.65 -11.12
CA ARG A 101 19.78 -19.06 -10.19
C ARG A 101 21.16 -18.93 -10.83
N TYR A 102 21.28 -19.05 -12.15
CA TYR A 102 22.55 -18.86 -12.84
C TYR A 102 22.91 -17.38 -12.95
N SER A 103 21.92 -16.52 -13.23
CA SER A 103 22.11 -15.06 -13.29
C SER A 103 22.54 -14.44 -11.95
N GLN A 104 22.27 -15.13 -10.83
CA GLN A 104 22.80 -14.78 -9.49
C GLN A 104 24.32 -14.83 -9.41
N ILE A 105 24.93 -15.71 -10.19
CA ILE A 105 26.34 -16.07 -10.07
C ILE A 105 27.14 -15.50 -11.24
N SER A 106 26.65 -15.61 -12.47
CA SER A 106 27.26 -14.94 -13.63
C SER A 106 26.20 -14.27 -14.48
N PRO A 107 26.40 -12.99 -14.88
CA PRO A 107 25.48 -12.33 -15.80
C PRO A 107 25.57 -12.91 -17.22
N ASN A 108 26.68 -13.56 -17.57
CA ASN A 108 27.02 -14.02 -18.91
C ASN A 108 26.62 -15.50 -19.12
N ILE A 109 25.51 -15.73 -19.82
CA ILE A 109 24.92 -17.07 -19.99
C ILE A 109 24.59 -17.33 -21.45
N ILE A 110 25.01 -18.47 -22.00
CA ILE A 110 24.45 -18.99 -23.25
C ILE A 110 23.30 -19.93 -22.92
N PHE A 111 22.12 -19.67 -23.49
CA PHE A 111 20.95 -20.53 -23.41
C PHE A 111 20.63 -21.08 -24.80
N THR A 112 20.57 -22.40 -24.96
CA THR A 112 20.48 -23.02 -26.28
C THR A 112 19.67 -24.31 -26.30
N ASN A 113 19.03 -24.60 -27.43
CA ASN A 113 18.49 -25.91 -27.76
C ASN A 113 19.28 -26.57 -28.91
N TYR A 114 20.54 -26.20 -29.10
CA TYR A 114 21.46 -26.68 -30.15
C TYR A 114 21.12 -26.21 -31.58
N LYS A 115 19.90 -25.70 -31.85
CA LYS A 115 19.55 -25.00 -33.10
C LYS A 115 19.57 -23.48 -32.96
N ARG A 116 19.02 -22.96 -31.86
CA ARG A 116 18.96 -21.54 -31.50
C ARG A 116 19.88 -21.26 -30.32
N PHE A 117 20.64 -20.18 -30.37
CA PHE A 117 21.57 -19.76 -29.33
C PHE A 117 21.21 -18.34 -28.89
N MET A 118 20.92 -18.18 -27.61
CA MET A 118 20.72 -16.89 -26.96
C MET A 118 21.91 -16.60 -26.05
N LEU A 119 22.61 -15.50 -26.28
CA LEU A 119 23.55 -14.96 -25.32
C LEU A 119 22.81 -13.97 -24.42
N LEU A 120 22.87 -14.22 -23.13
CA LEU A 120 22.24 -13.43 -22.10
C LEU A 120 23.29 -12.65 -21.32
N SER A 121 23.01 -11.38 -21.06
CA SER A 121 23.71 -10.54 -20.08
C SER A 121 22.68 -9.89 -19.17
N PHE A 122 22.76 -10.12 -17.85
CA PHE A 122 21.77 -9.65 -16.87
C PHE A 122 20.32 -9.93 -17.29
N GLU A 123 20.03 -11.16 -17.73
CA GLU A 123 18.70 -11.60 -18.22
C GLU A 123 18.17 -10.81 -19.44
N LYS A 124 19.02 -10.07 -20.15
CA LYS A 124 18.68 -9.51 -21.47
C LYS A 124 19.33 -10.36 -22.55
N ILE A 125 18.58 -10.62 -23.61
CA ILE A 125 19.12 -11.26 -24.80
C ILE A 125 19.99 -10.22 -25.54
N ILE A 126 21.29 -10.48 -25.59
CA ILE A 126 22.28 -9.64 -26.29
C ILE A 126 22.39 -10.06 -27.74
N ILE A 127 22.44 -11.38 -27.98
CA ILE A 127 22.46 -11.96 -29.32
C ILE A 127 21.51 -13.14 -29.33
N ASP A 128 20.66 -13.22 -30.34
CA ASP A 128 19.72 -14.31 -30.57
C ASP A 128 19.84 -14.77 -32.02
N ILE A 129 20.21 -16.03 -32.22
CA ILE A 129 20.41 -16.57 -33.56
C ILE A 129 19.89 -18.00 -33.65
N ASN A 130 19.38 -18.35 -34.83
CA ASN A 130 19.24 -19.74 -35.24
C ASN A 130 20.45 -20.12 -36.09
N LEU A 131 21.30 -21.02 -35.59
CA LEU A 131 22.41 -21.57 -36.38
C LEU A 131 21.87 -22.62 -37.35
N LEU A 132 20.87 -23.40 -36.93
CA LEU A 132 20.20 -24.42 -37.72
C LEU A 132 18.73 -24.05 -37.96
N ASP A 133 18.16 -24.47 -39.08
CA ASP A 133 16.71 -24.42 -39.33
C ASP A 133 15.97 -25.58 -38.63
N ASP A 134 14.65 -25.64 -38.80
CA ASP A 134 13.82 -26.68 -38.17
C ASP A 134 14.10 -28.10 -38.74
N ASP A 135 14.69 -28.18 -39.93
CA ASP A 135 15.15 -29.42 -40.57
C ASP A 135 16.62 -29.75 -40.21
N LEU A 136 17.22 -29.01 -39.27
CA LEU A 136 18.61 -29.14 -38.80
C LEU A 136 19.65 -28.88 -39.89
N ASN A 137 19.33 -28.07 -40.90
CA ASN A 137 20.30 -27.60 -41.89
C ASN A 137 20.98 -26.30 -41.43
N LEU A 138 22.23 -26.11 -41.83
CA LEU A 138 22.98 -24.90 -41.49
C LEU A 138 22.42 -23.67 -42.20
N ILE A 139 22.17 -22.62 -41.43
CA ILE A 139 21.88 -21.30 -41.97
C ILE A 139 23.21 -20.57 -42.18
N GLU A 140 23.84 -20.74 -43.35
CA GLU A 140 25.22 -20.27 -43.61
C GLU A 140 25.44 -18.77 -43.30
N LYS A 141 24.44 -17.92 -43.60
CA LYS A 141 24.49 -16.48 -43.30
C LYS A 141 24.65 -16.16 -41.80
N ASN A 142 24.25 -17.07 -40.92
CA ASN A 142 24.29 -16.88 -39.47
C ASN A 142 25.60 -17.35 -38.83
N ILE A 143 26.50 -17.99 -39.58
CA ILE A 143 27.79 -18.48 -39.06
C ILE A 143 28.61 -17.34 -38.44
N ASN A 144 28.69 -16.20 -39.10
CA ASN A 144 29.47 -15.06 -38.60
C ASN A 144 28.84 -14.47 -37.33
N ILE A 145 27.51 -14.47 -37.23
CA ILE A 145 26.79 -13.99 -36.04
C ILE A 145 26.99 -14.95 -34.87
N PHE A 146 26.95 -16.26 -35.12
CA PHE A 146 27.27 -17.26 -34.09
C PHE A 146 28.73 -17.18 -33.63
N LYS A 147 29.69 -17.01 -34.54
CA LYS A 147 31.09 -16.78 -34.17
C LYS A 147 31.23 -15.55 -33.29
N ASN A 148 30.55 -14.45 -33.65
CA ASN A 148 30.50 -13.25 -32.83
C ASN A 148 29.88 -13.54 -31.46
N LEU A 149 28.77 -14.29 -31.39
CA LEU A 149 28.15 -14.70 -30.12
C LEU A 149 29.15 -15.43 -29.21
N ILE A 150 29.84 -16.44 -29.73
CA ILE A 150 30.81 -17.23 -28.99
C ILE A 150 32.03 -16.38 -28.58
N GLN A 151 32.50 -15.49 -29.45
CA GLN A 151 33.59 -14.57 -29.14
C GLN A 151 33.19 -13.60 -28.02
N VAL A 152 32.03 -12.95 -28.15
CA VAL A 152 31.45 -12.02 -27.17
C VAL A 152 31.25 -12.69 -25.81
N PHE A 153 30.89 -13.98 -25.79
CA PHE A 153 30.80 -14.78 -24.58
C PHE A 153 32.18 -15.08 -23.94
N PHE A 154 33.20 -15.41 -24.73
CA PHE A 154 34.54 -15.75 -24.21
C PHE A 154 35.40 -14.54 -23.80
N ASP A 155 35.17 -13.36 -24.38
CA ASP A 155 35.98 -12.17 -24.12
C ASP A 155 35.73 -11.56 -22.72
N ASP A 156 34.80 -12.10 -21.92
CA ASP A 156 34.47 -11.71 -20.53
C ASP A 156 34.02 -10.23 -20.33
N ASN A 157 34.08 -9.40 -21.39
CA ASN A 157 34.06 -7.93 -21.28
C ASN A 157 33.17 -7.18 -22.29
N SER A 158 32.17 -7.81 -22.90
CA SER A 158 31.55 -7.21 -24.09
C SER A 158 30.38 -6.23 -23.85
N THR A 159 29.94 -6.01 -22.61
CA THR A 159 28.99 -4.91 -22.32
C THR A 159 29.38 -4.17 -21.06
N THR A 160 30.05 -3.01 -21.21
CA THR A 160 30.12 -2.05 -20.12
C THR A 160 28.73 -1.49 -19.83
N ILE A 161 28.45 -1.22 -18.56
CA ILE A 161 27.19 -0.63 -18.11
C ILE A 161 27.23 0.85 -18.47
N LYS A 162 26.49 1.22 -19.53
CA LYS A 162 26.48 2.58 -20.07
C LYS A 162 25.17 3.31 -19.79
N THR A 163 24.07 2.60 -19.50
CA THR A 163 22.76 3.24 -19.33
C THR A 163 22.30 3.29 -17.88
N LYS A 164 21.45 4.29 -17.57
CA LYS A 164 20.75 4.43 -16.29
C LYS A 164 20.00 3.14 -15.91
N GLN A 165 19.25 2.58 -16.87
CA GLN A 165 18.41 1.41 -16.64
C GLN A 165 19.24 0.16 -16.32
N GLU A 166 20.38 -0.02 -16.98
CA GLU A 166 21.28 -1.15 -16.70
C GLU A 166 21.91 -1.03 -15.33
N LEU A 167 22.38 0.15 -14.95
CA LEU A 167 22.98 0.37 -13.63
C LEU A 167 21.96 0.15 -12.51
N VAL A 168 20.74 0.68 -12.64
CA VAL A 168 19.65 0.45 -11.68
C VAL A 168 19.32 -1.04 -11.57
N LYS A 169 19.23 -1.74 -12.70
CA LYS A 169 18.96 -3.19 -12.72
C LYS A 169 20.08 -3.94 -11.99
N VAL A 170 21.33 -3.62 -12.30
CA VAL A 170 22.51 -4.21 -11.68
C VAL A 170 22.51 -4.03 -10.16
N LEU A 171 22.37 -2.80 -9.68
CA LEU A 171 22.39 -2.53 -8.23
C LEU A 171 21.26 -3.29 -7.54
N SER A 172 20.04 -3.24 -8.09
CA SER A 172 18.87 -3.90 -7.50
C SER A 172 18.98 -5.43 -7.51
N SER A 173 19.43 -6.04 -8.61
CA SER A 173 19.58 -7.50 -8.70
C SER A 173 20.67 -8.00 -7.77
N GLN A 174 21.81 -7.31 -7.73
CA GLN A 174 22.93 -7.70 -6.88
C GLN A 174 22.59 -7.58 -5.39
N SER A 175 21.88 -6.52 -4.98
CA SER A 175 21.34 -6.43 -3.61
C SER A 175 20.35 -7.56 -3.33
N PHE A 176 19.48 -7.91 -4.28
CA PHE A 176 18.48 -8.97 -4.10
C PHE A 176 19.16 -10.33 -3.90
N TYR A 177 20.17 -10.63 -4.71
CA TYR A 177 20.95 -11.87 -4.61
C TYR A 177 21.73 -11.95 -3.30
N LEU A 178 22.39 -10.86 -2.89
CA LEU A 178 23.08 -10.82 -1.60
C LEU A 178 22.12 -11.03 -0.44
N SER A 179 20.93 -10.42 -0.49
CA SER A 179 19.91 -10.62 0.54
C SER A 179 19.46 -12.09 0.62
N ASN A 180 19.28 -12.76 -0.52
CA ASN A 180 18.95 -14.19 -0.53
C ASN A 180 20.11 -15.06 -0.01
N ALA A 181 21.35 -14.74 -0.35
CA ALA A 181 22.53 -15.44 0.16
C ALA A 181 22.67 -15.31 1.69
N LEU A 182 22.46 -14.10 2.22
CA LEU A 182 22.42 -13.82 3.66
C LEU A 182 21.31 -14.63 4.36
N LYS A 183 20.11 -14.65 3.77
CA LYS A 183 18.96 -15.40 4.31
C LYS A 183 19.24 -16.90 4.33
N SER A 184 19.71 -17.47 3.23
CA SER A 184 20.04 -18.89 3.12
C SER A 184 21.12 -19.27 4.13
N SER A 185 22.19 -18.47 4.24
CA SER A 185 23.32 -18.75 5.15
C SER A 185 22.94 -18.62 6.62
N SER A 186 22.05 -17.68 6.97
CA SER A 186 21.54 -17.52 8.35
C SER A 186 20.48 -18.57 8.74
N SER A 187 19.84 -19.23 7.77
CA SER A 187 18.80 -20.24 7.99
C SER A 187 19.30 -21.69 8.03
N GLN A 188 20.54 -21.96 7.61
CA GLN A 188 21.09 -23.33 7.58
C GLN A 188 21.21 -23.93 8.99
N SER A 189 20.98 -25.26 9.10
CA SER A 189 20.81 -26.02 10.34
C SER A 189 22.04 -26.07 11.28
N ASP A 190 23.19 -25.53 10.88
CA ASP A 190 24.29 -25.22 11.78
C ASP A 190 24.06 -23.86 12.45
N SER A 191 23.09 -23.81 13.37
CA SER A 191 22.80 -22.64 14.22
C SER A 191 24.02 -22.16 15.02
N ASN A 192 25.07 -22.97 15.09
CA ASN A 192 26.31 -22.71 15.83
C ASN A 192 27.49 -22.25 14.96
N SER A 193 27.29 -21.95 13.66
CA SER A 193 28.36 -21.34 12.86
C SER A 193 28.70 -19.94 13.40
N SER A 194 29.99 -19.58 13.35
CA SER A 194 30.44 -18.26 13.82
C SER A 194 29.71 -17.13 13.08
N PHE A 195 29.56 -17.23 11.75
CA PHE A 195 28.73 -16.32 10.95
C PHE A 195 27.33 -16.10 11.53
N ASN A 196 26.55 -17.17 11.77
CA ASN A 196 25.17 -17.03 12.21
C ASN A 196 25.08 -16.36 13.59
N SER A 197 26.00 -16.71 14.51
CA SER A 197 26.07 -16.06 15.82
C SER A 197 26.32 -14.55 15.71
N PHE A 198 27.29 -14.12 14.90
CA PHE A 198 27.56 -12.70 14.65
C PHE A 198 26.40 -11.98 13.97
N PHE A 199 25.82 -12.60 12.94
CA PHE A 199 24.67 -12.07 12.21
C PHE A 199 23.46 -11.85 13.12
N GLN A 200 23.07 -12.86 13.91
CA GLN A 200 21.92 -12.78 14.81
C GLN A 200 22.16 -11.78 15.93
N ARG A 201 23.33 -11.78 16.56
CA ARG A 201 23.65 -10.83 17.64
C ARG A 201 23.71 -9.39 17.13
N THR A 202 24.20 -9.16 15.92
CA THR A 202 24.19 -7.83 15.30
C THR A 202 22.77 -7.37 15.00
N LYS A 203 21.94 -8.26 14.45
CA LYS A 203 20.50 -8.01 14.24
C LYS A 203 19.79 -7.67 15.56
N ASP A 204 20.00 -8.47 16.60
CA ASP A 204 19.35 -8.27 17.89
C ASP A 204 19.82 -6.97 18.56
N THR A 205 21.12 -6.63 18.44
CA THR A 205 21.65 -5.34 18.90
C THR A 205 21.01 -4.18 18.15
N PHE A 206 20.96 -4.24 16.81
CA PHE A 206 20.33 -3.21 15.98
C PHE A 206 18.84 -3.02 16.32
N LYS A 207 18.09 -4.12 16.45
CA LYS A 207 16.68 -4.09 16.88
C LYS A 207 16.51 -3.47 18.25
N SER A 208 17.43 -3.76 19.18
CA SER A 208 17.39 -3.26 20.55
C SER A 208 17.68 -1.76 20.61
N ILE A 209 18.70 -1.28 19.90
CA ILE A 209 19.06 0.15 19.83
C ILE A 209 17.98 0.97 19.11
N GLU A 210 17.52 0.50 17.94
CA GLU A 210 16.53 1.24 17.14
C GLU A 210 15.07 1.05 17.59
N LYS A 211 14.85 0.13 18.54
CA LYS A 211 13.52 -0.18 19.12
C LYS A 211 12.47 -0.55 18.07
N ILE A 212 12.89 -1.28 17.03
CA ILE A 212 12.02 -1.71 15.93
C ILE A 212 12.09 -3.22 15.73
N GLU A 213 10.92 -3.82 15.65
CA GLU A 213 10.79 -5.23 15.27
C GLU A 213 11.07 -5.44 13.78
N LEU A 214 12.07 -6.26 13.49
CA LEU A 214 12.44 -6.65 12.13
C LEU A 214 12.37 -8.16 11.98
N LYS A 215 11.82 -8.60 10.86
CA LYS A 215 11.94 -9.99 10.40
C LYS A 215 13.34 -10.21 9.80
N ASP A 216 13.80 -11.45 9.81
CA ASP A 216 15.12 -11.81 9.25
C ASP A 216 15.28 -11.37 7.80
N GLU A 217 14.23 -11.50 7.00
CA GLU A 217 14.20 -11.07 5.60
C GLU A 217 14.38 -9.56 5.45
N GLU A 218 13.80 -8.78 6.37
CA GLU A 218 13.92 -7.31 6.35
C GLU A 218 15.33 -6.88 6.74
N PHE A 219 15.93 -7.55 7.72
CA PHE A 219 17.31 -7.31 8.10
C PHE A 219 18.29 -7.68 6.97
N CYS A 220 18.08 -8.81 6.29
CA CYS A 220 18.87 -9.20 5.12
C CYS A 220 18.76 -8.15 3.99
N ASP A 221 17.56 -7.63 3.74
CA ASP A 221 17.34 -6.60 2.72
C ASP A 221 18.06 -5.29 3.07
N ILE A 222 17.95 -4.80 4.32
CA ILE A 222 18.65 -3.59 4.78
C ILE A 222 20.16 -3.76 4.61
N LEU A 223 20.71 -4.87 5.08
CA LEU A 223 22.14 -5.16 5.02
C LEU A 223 22.64 -5.27 3.58
N ALA A 224 21.92 -6.00 2.72
CA ALA A 224 22.32 -6.19 1.33
C ALA A 224 22.26 -4.89 0.51
N GLN A 225 21.22 -4.07 0.72
CA GLN A 225 21.12 -2.74 0.10
C GLN A 225 22.27 -1.86 0.56
N ALA A 226 22.55 -1.82 1.86
CA ALA A 226 23.61 -0.98 2.42
C ALA A 226 25.01 -1.39 1.94
N VAL A 227 25.29 -2.70 1.83
CA VAL A 227 26.57 -3.21 1.31
C VAL A 227 26.73 -2.86 -0.17
N VAL A 228 25.80 -3.28 -1.04
CA VAL A 228 25.95 -3.06 -2.49
C VAL A 228 26.00 -1.58 -2.82
N TYR A 229 25.14 -0.78 -2.20
CA TYR A 229 25.11 0.66 -2.43
C TYR A 229 26.35 1.36 -1.88
N GLY A 230 26.84 0.94 -0.71
CA GLY A 230 28.08 1.47 -0.13
C GLY A 230 29.29 1.21 -1.03
N ILE A 231 29.42 -0.01 -1.56
CA ILE A 231 30.48 -0.36 -2.52
C ILE A 231 30.37 0.51 -3.78
N PHE A 232 29.15 0.66 -4.31
CA PHE A 232 28.89 1.49 -5.47
C PHE A 232 29.27 2.96 -5.26
N VAL A 233 28.92 3.54 -4.11
CA VAL A 233 29.32 4.91 -3.73
C VAL A 233 30.84 5.04 -3.71
N SER A 234 31.55 4.16 -3.00
CA SER A 234 33.02 4.20 -2.95
C SER A 234 33.64 4.08 -4.33
N TYR A 235 33.14 3.18 -5.17
CA TYR A 235 33.66 2.95 -6.51
C TYR A 235 33.43 4.15 -7.43
N ILE A 236 32.24 4.75 -7.42
CA ILE A 236 31.93 5.92 -8.24
C ILE A 236 32.70 7.15 -7.79
N GLU A 237 32.79 7.41 -6.48
CA GLU A 237 33.35 8.66 -5.96
C GLU A 237 34.89 8.67 -5.86
N ASN A 238 35.56 7.53 -6.14
CA ASN A 238 37.02 7.44 -6.12
C ASN A 238 37.56 6.91 -7.46
N ASP A 239 38.31 7.74 -8.18
CA ASP A 239 38.87 7.37 -9.50
C ASP A 239 40.00 6.33 -9.42
N ASP A 240 40.80 6.34 -8.35
CA ASP A 240 41.89 5.37 -8.11
C ASP A 240 41.40 4.03 -7.54
N TYR A 241 40.08 3.84 -7.45
CA TYR A 241 39.48 2.68 -6.79
C TYR A 241 39.42 1.46 -7.70
N ASP A 242 40.43 0.61 -7.61
CA ASP A 242 40.49 -0.64 -8.36
C ASP A 242 39.84 -1.79 -7.55
N LEU A 243 38.55 -2.02 -7.84
CA LEU A 243 37.77 -3.12 -7.24
C LEU A 243 38.41 -4.49 -7.49
N GLU A 244 39.10 -4.70 -8.60
CA GLU A 244 39.63 -6.02 -8.97
C GLU A 244 40.84 -6.43 -8.13
N LYS A 245 41.64 -5.46 -7.67
CA LYS A 245 42.90 -5.70 -6.95
C LYS A 245 42.75 -6.07 -5.47
N ILE A 246 41.57 -5.86 -4.89
CA ILE A 246 41.39 -6.05 -3.45
C ILE A 246 40.74 -7.43 -3.17
N PRO A 247 41.33 -8.26 -2.28
CA PRO A 247 40.75 -9.54 -1.89
C PRO A 247 39.40 -9.37 -1.22
N ILE A 248 38.47 -10.31 -1.46
CA ILE A 248 37.12 -10.27 -0.89
C ILE A 248 37.08 -10.41 0.62
N GLU A 249 38.12 -11.00 1.21
CA GLU A 249 38.33 -11.04 2.65
C GLU A 249 38.42 -9.63 3.25
N ASN A 250 38.75 -8.62 2.43
CA ASN A 250 38.81 -7.21 2.83
C ASN A 250 37.62 -6.39 2.30
N PHE A 251 36.48 -6.99 1.93
CA PHE A 251 35.37 -6.27 1.30
C PHE A 251 34.80 -5.10 2.11
N ILE A 252 35.02 -5.07 3.42
CA ILE A 252 34.60 -3.94 4.28
C ILE A 252 35.37 -2.66 3.91
N SER A 253 36.61 -2.79 3.42
CA SER A 253 37.36 -1.66 2.85
C SER A 253 36.75 -1.10 1.56
N PHE A 254 35.75 -1.78 1.00
CA PHE A 254 34.92 -1.30 -0.11
C PHE A 254 33.87 -0.29 0.31
N LEU A 255 33.56 -0.20 1.59
CA LEU A 255 32.57 0.73 2.09
C LEU A 255 33.21 2.11 2.30
N PRO A 256 32.43 3.20 2.14
CA PRO A 256 33.05 4.52 2.18
C PRO A 256 33.50 4.85 3.60
N SER A 257 34.78 5.21 3.74
CA SER A 257 35.46 5.36 5.03
C SER A 257 34.87 6.47 5.93
N THR A 258 34.15 7.41 5.35
CA THR A 258 33.43 8.49 6.04
C THR A 258 32.16 8.00 6.76
N PHE A 259 31.58 6.85 6.37
CA PHE A 259 30.37 6.28 6.98
C PHE A 259 30.70 5.15 7.96
N ARG A 260 31.38 5.50 9.07
CA ARG A 260 31.86 4.53 10.07
C ARG A 260 30.77 3.63 10.66
N THR A 261 29.57 4.16 10.89
CA THR A 261 28.41 3.38 11.39
C THR A 261 28.02 2.26 10.43
N LEU A 262 28.06 2.52 9.11
CA LEU A 262 27.83 1.48 8.11
C LEU A 262 28.93 0.41 8.17
N SER A 263 30.19 0.84 8.18
CA SER A 263 31.32 -0.09 8.20
C SER A 263 31.33 -0.97 9.45
N GLU A 264 31.01 -0.41 10.62
CA GLU A 264 30.85 -1.15 11.87
C GLU A 264 29.70 -2.16 11.77
N PHE A 265 28.53 -1.71 11.31
CA PHE A 265 27.35 -2.55 11.16
C PHE A 265 27.59 -3.74 10.22
N VAL A 266 28.25 -3.51 9.08
CA VAL A 266 28.62 -4.57 8.14
C VAL A 266 29.70 -5.48 8.70
N TYR A 267 30.71 -4.93 9.38
CA TYR A 267 31.80 -5.70 9.98
C TYR A 267 31.31 -6.76 10.96
N PHE A 268 30.35 -6.42 11.82
CA PHE A 268 29.77 -7.38 12.75
C PHE A 268 28.68 -8.27 12.13
N SER A 269 27.94 -7.78 11.12
CA SER A 269 26.90 -8.58 10.47
C SER A 269 27.46 -9.65 9.53
N VAL A 270 28.58 -9.35 8.88
CA VAL A 270 29.22 -10.18 7.84
C VAL A 270 30.72 -10.25 8.13
N PRO A 271 31.13 -11.01 9.18
CA PRO A 271 32.53 -11.05 9.61
C PRO A 271 33.42 -11.70 8.55
N SER A 272 34.41 -10.97 8.03
CA SER A 272 35.29 -11.47 6.96
C SER A 272 36.03 -12.77 7.31
N PHE A 273 36.34 -13.01 8.58
CA PHE A 273 37.02 -14.22 9.05
C PHE A 273 36.12 -15.48 9.08
N SER A 274 34.82 -15.31 8.90
CA SER A 274 33.84 -16.41 8.87
C SER A 274 32.80 -16.16 7.78
N LEU A 275 33.26 -15.90 6.55
CA LEU A 275 32.38 -15.61 5.43
C LEU A 275 31.83 -16.91 4.80
N PRO A 276 30.51 -17.15 4.80
CA PRO A 276 29.90 -18.27 4.08
C PRO A 276 30.21 -18.20 2.58
N GLN A 277 30.36 -19.38 1.96
CA GLN A 277 30.78 -19.47 0.56
C GLN A 277 29.78 -18.82 -0.41
N ASP A 278 28.47 -18.99 -0.20
CA ASP A 278 27.43 -18.36 -1.02
C ASP A 278 27.53 -16.81 -0.98
N ILE A 279 27.85 -16.25 0.19
CA ILE A 279 28.06 -14.80 0.36
C ILE A 279 29.34 -14.36 -0.35
N LYS A 280 30.42 -15.13 -0.22
CA LYS A 280 31.70 -14.87 -0.92
C LYS A 280 31.50 -14.79 -2.43
N TYR A 281 30.77 -15.73 -3.02
CA TYR A 281 30.47 -15.71 -4.46
C TYR A 281 29.63 -14.51 -4.87
N THR A 282 28.64 -14.16 -4.06
CA THR A 282 27.78 -13.01 -4.36
C THR A 282 28.56 -11.70 -4.29
N LEU A 283 29.44 -11.53 -3.29
CA LEU A 283 30.29 -10.34 -3.18
C LEU A 283 31.31 -10.24 -4.33
N GLU A 284 31.89 -11.35 -4.77
CA GLU A 284 32.76 -11.35 -5.96
C GLU A 284 31.98 -11.01 -7.24
N ASN A 285 30.73 -11.48 -7.37
CA ASN A 285 29.87 -11.09 -8.50
C ASN A 285 29.52 -9.59 -8.47
N ILE A 286 29.23 -9.03 -7.28
CA ILE A 286 29.04 -7.59 -7.08
C ILE A 286 30.26 -6.83 -7.57
N LYS A 287 31.47 -7.25 -7.16
CA LYS A 287 32.74 -6.62 -7.53
C LYS A 287 32.95 -6.61 -9.04
N LYS A 288 32.85 -7.78 -9.69
CA LYS A 288 32.94 -7.93 -11.15
C LYS A 288 31.93 -7.05 -11.87
N THR A 289 30.68 -7.10 -11.42
CA THR A 289 29.58 -6.37 -12.04
C THR A 289 29.76 -4.85 -11.93
N LEU A 290 30.16 -4.34 -10.76
CA LEU A 290 30.39 -2.91 -10.57
C LEU A 290 31.63 -2.42 -11.35
N ALA A 291 32.63 -3.26 -11.57
CA ALA A 291 33.80 -2.93 -12.40
C ALA A 291 33.44 -2.74 -13.89
N LEU A 292 32.31 -3.26 -14.37
CA LEU A 292 31.83 -3.06 -15.75
C LEU A 292 31.24 -1.66 -16.00
N ILE A 293 31.11 -0.83 -14.96
CA ILE A 293 30.52 0.52 -15.05
C ILE A 293 31.45 1.45 -15.82
N ASP A 294 30.97 1.98 -16.94
CA ASP A 294 31.68 3.03 -17.69
C ASP A 294 31.37 4.40 -17.08
N LYS A 295 32.22 4.84 -16.14
CA LYS A 295 32.04 6.09 -15.40
C LYS A 295 31.89 7.30 -16.32
N VAL A 296 32.72 7.40 -17.37
CA VAL A 296 32.75 8.55 -18.28
C VAL A 296 31.47 8.60 -19.09
N GLU A 297 31.08 7.47 -19.68
CA GLU A 297 29.87 7.39 -20.50
C GLU A 297 28.61 7.61 -19.66
N LEU A 298 28.56 7.13 -18.41
CA LEU A 298 27.46 7.40 -17.50
C LEU A 298 27.33 8.88 -17.14
N CYS A 299 28.44 9.57 -16.85
CA CYS A 299 28.42 11.02 -16.63
C CYS A 299 27.82 11.76 -17.84
N ASN A 300 28.26 11.39 -19.05
CA ASN A 300 27.78 11.97 -20.30
C ASN A 300 26.28 11.73 -20.52
N ILE A 301 25.82 10.49 -20.34
CA ILE A 301 24.42 10.09 -20.58
C ILE A 301 23.47 10.67 -19.53
N LEU A 302 23.90 10.72 -18.27
CA LEU A 302 23.07 11.23 -17.17
C LEU A 302 23.10 12.77 -17.10
N ASN A 303 24.04 13.41 -17.79
CA ASN A 303 24.34 14.83 -17.67
C ASN A 303 24.50 15.22 -16.19
N GLN A 304 25.31 14.44 -15.47
CA GLN A 304 25.61 14.61 -14.05
C GLN A 304 27.12 14.57 -13.82
N ASP A 305 27.59 15.29 -12.81
CA ASP A 305 28.93 15.07 -12.27
C ASP A 305 28.98 13.67 -11.64
N LEU A 306 30.13 12.99 -11.70
CA LEU A 306 30.35 11.64 -11.20
C LEU A 306 29.84 11.47 -9.74
N GLU A 307 30.18 12.43 -8.88
CA GLU A 307 29.75 12.49 -7.47
C GLU A 307 28.23 12.62 -7.27
N SER A 308 27.47 13.01 -8.30
CA SER A 308 26.00 13.13 -8.23
C SER A 308 25.28 11.85 -8.68
N ILE A 309 25.98 10.93 -9.34
CA ILE A 309 25.38 9.71 -9.88
C ILE A 309 24.81 8.86 -8.74
N SER A 310 25.57 8.75 -7.64
CA SER A 310 25.14 8.07 -6.41
C SER A 310 23.86 8.67 -5.84
N ILE A 311 23.65 9.99 -5.89
CA ILE A 311 22.42 10.61 -5.39
C ILE A 311 21.26 10.41 -6.39
N TYR A 312 21.55 10.54 -7.68
CA TYR A 312 20.56 10.55 -8.76
C TYR A 312 19.89 9.18 -8.97
N LEU A 313 20.61 8.08 -8.74
CA LEU A 313 20.12 6.72 -9.03
C LEU A 313 19.38 6.06 -7.86
N TYR A 314 19.52 6.61 -6.65
CA TYR A 314 19.00 6.03 -5.41
C TYR A 314 17.53 5.59 -5.52
N GLU A 315 16.67 6.48 -6.03
CA GLU A 315 15.23 6.23 -6.10
C GLU A 315 14.86 5.12 -7.06
N ASP A 316 15.50 5.11 -8.23
CA ASP A 316 15.28 4.10 -9.25
C ASP A 316 15.82 2.73 -8.79
N PHE A 317 16.97 2.72 -8.11
CA PHE A 317 17.53 1.53 -7.47
C PHE A 317 16.54 0.89 -6.49
N LEU A 318 16.03 1.66 -5.53
CA LEU A 318 15.08 1.11 -4.56
C LEU A 318 13.78 0.67 -5.20
N LYS A 319 13.34 1.35 -6.27
CA LYS A 319 12.13 0.97 -7.00
C LYS A 319 12.30 -0.37 -7.68
N ALA A 320 13.42 -0.56 -8.37
CA ALA A 320 13.75 -1.82 -9.01
C ALA A 320 13.92 -2.96 -7.98
N PHE A 321 14.51 -2.69 -6.82
CA PHE A 321 14.66 -3.69 -5.76
C PHE A 321 13.30 -4.16 -5.20
N ASP A 322 12.37 -3.23 -4.91
CA ASP A 322 11.01 -3.56 -4.46
C ASP A 322 10.25 -4.39 -5.51
N GLU A 323 10.39 -4.03 -6.79
CA GLU A 323 9.79 -4.76 -7.91
C GLU A 323 10.30 -6.21 -7.98
N LEU A 324 11.61 -6.43 -7.80
CA LEU A 324 12.22 -7.77 -7.78
C LEU A 324 11.72 -8.64 -6.61
N ARG A 325 11.53 -8.04 -5.43
CA ARG A 325 10.97 -8.76 -4.27
C ARG A 325 9.49 -9.13 -4.44
N ALA A 326 8.82 -8.61 -5.48
CA ALA A 326 7.36 -8.64 -5.62
C ALA A 326 6.64 -8.09 -4.37
N THR A 327 7.33 -7.24 -3.60
CA THR A 327 6.81 -6.60 -2.39
C THR A 327 6.92 -5.10 -2.59
N GLN A 328 5.82 -4.37 -2.42
CA GLN A 328 5.89 -2.90 -2.47
C GLN A 328 6.32 -2.37 -1.10
N LYS A 329 7.39 -2.91 -0.50
CA LYS A 329 7.77 -2.70 0.91
C LYS A 329 7.88 -1.21 1.28
N ARG A 330 8.38 -0.34 0.39
CA ARG A 330 8.36 1.12 0.63
C ARG A 330 6.96 1.72 0.67
N LYS A 331 6.06 1.28 -0.22
CA LYS A 331 4.63 1.67 -0.18
C LYS A 331 3.93 1.07 1.05
N GLU A 332 4.33 -0.12 1.49
CA GLU A 332 3.80 -0.82 2.68
C GLU A 332 4.31 -0.19 3.99
N GLY A 333 5.55 0.31 4.01
CA GLY A 333 6.16 1.06 5.11
C GLY A 333 5.84 2.57 5.09
N GLY A 334 5.24 3.06 4.00
CA GLY A 334 4.77 4.43 3.87
C GLY A 334 5.85 5.49 3.65
N VAL A 335 7.05 5.13 3.16
CA VAL A 335 8.18 6.05 2.97
C VAL A 335 8.26 6.49 1.51
N PHE A 336 8.21 7.81 1.25
CA PHE A 336 8.16 8.38 -0.11
C PHE A 336 9.11 9.57 -0.28
N TYR A 337 9.74 9.67 -1.45
CA TYR A 337 10.48 10.86 -1.83
C TYR A 337 9.57 12.07 -1.96
N THR A 338 9.93 13.16 -1.31
CA THR A 338 9.15 14.40 -1.30
C THR A 338 9.46 15.25 -2.54
N PRO A 339 8.46 15.55 -3.40
CA PRO A 339 8.66 16.40 -4.56
C PRO A 339 9.24 17.78 -4.20
N LYS A 340 10.13 18.30 -5.04
CA LYS A 340 10.83 19.58 -4.80
C LYS A 340 9.86 20.75 -4.55
N SER A 341 8.75 20.83 -5.29
CA SER A 341 7.74 21.89 -5.12
C SER A 341 7.06 21.83 -3.74
N VAL A 342 6.79 20.62 -3.21
CA VAL A 342 6.25 20.43 -1.86
C VAL A 342 7.26 20.91 -0.82
N VAL A 343 8.51 20.45 -0.92
CA VAL A 343 9.59 20.83 0.01
C VAL A 343 9.79 22.35 0.02
N LYS A 344 9.90 22.97 -1.15
CA LYS A 344 10.10 24.41 -1.31
C LYS A 344 8.96 25.22 -0.71
N MET A 345 7.72 24.80 -0.93
CA MET A 345 6.54 25.47 -0.39
C MET A 345 6.57 25.47 1.15
N ILE A 346 6.80 24.30 1.77
CA ILE A 346 6.84 24.18 3.24
C ILE A 346 7.99 25.03 3.79
N VAL A 347 9.22 24.82 3.31
CA VAL A 347 10.41 25.52 3.83
C VAL A 347 10.29 27.03 3.63
N SER A 348 9.82 27.51 2.48
CA SER A 348 9.65 28.96 2.25
C SER A 348 8.59 29.56 3.17
N SER A 349 7.48 28.86 3.40
CA SER A 349 6.42 29.32 4.30
C SER A 349 6.91 29.40 5.75
N LEU A 350 7.66 28.40 6.22
CA LEU A 350 8.24 28.40 7.56
C LEU A 350 9.28 29.53 7.74
N ASP A 351 10.13 29.77 6.75
CA ASP A 351 11.10 30.87 6.75
C ASP A 351 10.42 32.25 6.83
N GLU A 352 9.30 32.43 6.13
CA GLU A 352 8.48 33.64 6.19
C GLU A 352 7.76 33.80 7.54
N LEU A 353 7.22 32.70 8.10
CA LEU A 353 6.57 32.70 9.42
C LEU A 353 7.57 33.03 10.54
N LEU A 354 8.80 32.52 10.48
CA LEU A 354 9.87 32.90 11.41
C LEU A 354 10.11 34.42 11.42
N LYS A 355 10.06 35.06 10.25
CA LYS A 355 10.25 36.51 10.11
C LYS A 355 9.05 37.30 10.60
N SER A 356 7.86 36.93 10.13
CA SER A 356 6.64 37.69 10.36
C SER A 356 6.00 37.49 11.74
N LYS A 357 6.14 36.31 12.36
CA LYS A 357 5.46 35.95 13.61
C LYS A 357 6.41 35.78 14.80
N PHE A 358 7.68 35.40 14.57
CA PHE A 358 8.65 35.12 15.65
C PHE A 358 9.74 36.20 15.79
N ASN A 359 9.69 37.26 14.97
CA ASN A 359 10.70 38.32 14.92
C ASN A 359 12.13 37.77 14.79
N LYS A 360 12.32 36.79 13.90
CA LYS A 360 13.61 36.16 13.58
C LYS A 360 14.07 36.58 12.20
N THR A 361 15.35 36.35 11.90
CA THR A 361 15.90 36.57 10.55
C THR A 361 15.63 35.42 9.57
N GLY A 362 14.68 34.53 9.89
CA GLY A 362 14.42 33.28 9.15
C GLY A 362 15.25 32.13 9.69
N PHE A 363 15.55 31.14 8.84
CA PHE A 363 16.36 29.98 9.25
C PHE A 363 17.80 30.32 9.62
N ASN A 364 18.34 31.45 9.15
CA ASN A 364 19.71 31.87 9.47
C ASN A 364 19.86 32.40 10.91
N ASP A 365 18.76 32.66 11.61
CA ASP A 365 18.82 33.21 12.96
C ASP A 365 19.51 32.26 13.96
N LYS A 366 20.44 32.77 14.76
CA LYS A 366 21.23 31.97 15.73
C LYS A 366 20.37 31.21 16.74
N SER A 367 19.16 31.68 17.02
CA SER A 367 18.22 31.04 17.97
C SER A 367 17.36 29.93 17.35
N VAL A 368 17.35 29.78 16.02
CA VAL A 368 16.44 28.87 15.31
C VAL A 368 17.08 27.51 15.06
N LYS A 369 16.75 26.50 15.87
CA LYS A 369 17.19 25.11 15.60
C LYS A 369 16.11 24.33 14.88
N VAL A 370 16.51 23.54 13.89
CA VAL A 370 15.60 22.84 12.97
C VAL A 370 15.85 21.34 13.05
N LEU A 371 14.77 20.56 13.09
CA LEU A 371 14.82 19.11 12.94
C LEU A 371 13.97 18.69 11.73
N ASP A 372 14.59 17.98 10.79
CA ASP A 372 13.88 17.08 9.89
C ASP A 372 13.76 15.71 10.56
N PHE A 373 12.57 15.42 11.07
CA PHE A 373 12.34 14.23 11.88
C PHE A 373 12.29 12.92 11.07
N ALA A 374 12.32 12.99 9.73
CA ALA A 374 12.20 11.88 8.80
C ALA A 374 12.94 12.29 7.50
N THR A 375 14.26 12.39 7.60
CA THR A 375 15.07 13.15 6.63
C THR A 375 15.10 12.52 5.25
N GLY A 376 14.95 11.20 5.14
CA GLY A 376 15.08 10.49 3.88
C GLY A 376 16.41 10.85 3.21
N THR A 377 16.34 11.35 1.99
CA THR A 377 17.51 11.81 1.21
C THR A 377 17.94 13.25 1.51
N GLY A 378 17.50 13.85 2.63
CA GLY A 378 17.91 15.19 3.08
C GLY A 378 17.31 16.34 2.26
N SER A 379 16.16 16.13 1.61
CA SER A 379 15.58 17.14 0.70
C SER A 379 15.11 18.41 1.42
N PHE A 380 14.50 18.30 2.61
CA PHE A 380 14.15 19.49 3.38
C PHE A 380 15.40 20.20 3.93
N LEU A 381 16.39 19.45 4.42
CA LEU A 381 17.64 20.04 4.91
C LEU A 381 18.37 20.83 3.81
N ALA A 382 18.37 20.31 2.57
CA ALA A 382 18.91 21.02 1.40
C ALA A 382 18.15 22.33 1.12
N ALA A 383 16.83 22.34 1.22
CA ALA A 383 16.04 23.56 1.04
C ALA A 383 16.22 24.56 2.20
N VAL A 384 16.40 24.08 3.43
CA VAL A 384 16.74 24.91 4.59
C VAL A 384 18.11 25.56 4.40
N PHE A 385 19.11 24.80 3.92
CA PHE A 385 20.40 25.34 3.52
C PHE A 385 20.25 26.49 2.51
N GLU A 386 19.53 26.26 1.41
CA GLU A 386 19.27 27.29 0.39
C GLU A 386 18.71 28.58 1.02
N LYS A 387 17.77 28.48 1.97
CA LYS A 387 17.24 29.66 2.68
C LYS A 387 18.28 30.35 3.56
N ILE A 388 19.07 29.59 4.32
CA ILE A 388 20.14 30.11 5.18
C ILE A 388 21.13 30.94 4.35
N ILE A 389 21.58 30.43 3.20
CA ILE A 389 22.60 31.10 2.38
C ILE A 389 22.06 32.16 1.41
N SER A 390 20.77 32.13 1.04
CA SER A 390 20.20 32.97 -0.03
C SER A 390 20.38 34.48 0.14
N LYS A 391 20.55 34.96 1.37
CA LYS A 391 20.74 36.39 1.72
C LYS A 391 22.01 36.63 2.52
N GLU A 392 22.86 35.63 2.66
CA GLU A 392 24.11 35.76 3.39
C GLU A 392 25.15 36.45 2.51
N SER A 393 25.97 37.31 3.12
CA SER A 393 27.07 37.92 2.38
C SER A 393 28.13 36.87 2.04
N GLU A 394 28.80 37.02 0.89
CA GLU A 394 29.87 36.09 0.50
C GLU A 394 31.01 36.06 1.53
N VAL A 395 31.20 37.15 2.28
CA VAL A 395 32.19 37.26 3.37
C VAL A 395 31.86 36.34 4.55
N PHE A 396 30.60 36.29 4.98
CA PHE A 396 30.16 35.51 6.14
C PHE A 396 29.65 34.11 5.79
N LYS A 397 29.46 33.80 4.51
CA LYS A 397 28.90 32.53 4.03
C LYS A 397 29.55 31.29 4.65
N ASN A 398 30.89 31.21 4.64
CA ASN A 398 31.62 30.07 5.22
C ASN A 398 31.45 29.97 6.74
N GLU A 399 31.40 31.11 7.43
CA GLU A 399 31.14 31.17 8.86
C GLU A 399 29.71 30.70 9.17
N THR A 400 28.73 31.17 8.41
CA THR A 400 27.33 30.76 8.51
C THR A 400 27.17 29.26 8.26
N ILE A 401 27.85 28.68 7.26
CA ILE A 401 27.82 27.22 7.03
C ILE A 401 28.31 26.47 8.27
N LYS A 402 29.47 26.85 8.83
CA LYS A 402 30.06 26.18 10.00
C LYS A 402 29.23 26.37 11.28
N ASN A 403 28.86 27.61 11.57
CA ASN A 403 28.28 27.97 12.86
C ASN A 403 26.76 27.82 12.89
N LYS A 404 26.10 27.77 11.73
CA LYS A 404 24.65 27.60 11.61
C LYS A 404 24.28 26.26 11.01
N PHE A 405 24.61 26.03 9.74
CA PHE A 405 24.10 24.87 9.01
C PHE A 405 24.61 23.54 9.58
N LEU A 406 25.92 23.42 9.80
CA LEU A 406 26.53 22.19 10.33
C LEU A 406 26.28 21.96 11.83
N LYS A 407 25.69 22.93 12.55
CA LYS A 407 25.55 22.89 14.01
C LYS A 407 24.11 22.80 14.52
N ASP A 408 23.18 23.51 13.89
CA ASP A 408 21.82 23.74 14.39
C ASP A 408 20.73 23.08 13.52
N ILE A 409 21.11 22.38 12.45
CA ILE A 409 20.20 21.76 11.49
C ILE A 409 20.35 20.23 11.58
N TYR A 410 19.33 19.60 12.17
CA TYR A 410 19.33 18.19 12.53
C TYR A 410 18.46 17.36 11.57
N GLY A 411 18.83 16.10 11.36
CA GLY A 411 18.01 15.13 10.64
C GLY A 411 18.02 13.76 11.32
N PHE A 412 16.90 13.05 11.32
CA PHE A 412 16.86 11.63 11.74
C PHE A 412 16.43 10.75 10.56
N GLU A 413 17.13 9.64 10.37
CA GLU A 413 16.80 8.61 9.38
C GLU A 413 16.97 7.24 10.00
N LEU A 414 16.12 6.28 9.64
CA LEU A 414 16.21 4.91 10.17
C LEU A 414 16.97 3.97 9.22
N SER A 415 17.02 4.28 7.92
CA SER A 415 17.62 3.41 6.90
C SER A 415 18.99 3.91 6.45
N PHE A 416 19.98 3.00 6.40
CA PHE A 416 21.38 3.32 6.04
C PHE A 416 21.54 4.02 4.68
N VAL A 417 20.85 3.54 3.64
CA VAL A 417 21.05 4.08 2.28
C VAL A 417 20.58 5.54 2.16
N PRO A 418 19.34 5.91 2.53
CA PRO A 418 18.94 7.33 2.53
C PRO A 418 19.78 8.18 3.49
N TYR A 419 20.20 7.64 4.64
CA TYR A 419 21.13 8.32 5.55
C TYR A 419 22.45 8.72 4.85
N ILE A 420 23.04 7.81 4.07
CA ILE A 420 24.24 8.08 3.26
C ILE A 420 23.95 9.10 2.18
N VAL A 421 22.87 8.90 1.40
CA VAL A 421 22.49 9.77 0.29
C VAL A 421 22.22 11.21 0.76
N ALA A 422 21.62 11.39 1.94
CA ALA A 422 21.39 12.71 2.52
C ALA A 422 22.71 13.44 2.78
N ARG A 423 23.69 12.78 3.40
CA ARG A 423 25.01 13.36 3.70
C ARG A 423 25.81 13.66 2.42
N LEU A 424 25.81 12.74 1.45
CA LEU A 424 26.45 12.97 0.14
C LEU A 424 25.84 14.16 -0.60
N LYS A 425 24.51 14.23 -0.64
CA LYS A 425 23.78 15.32 -1.30
C LYS A 425 24.07 16.67 -0.67
N LEU A 426 24.04 16.76 0.66
CA LEU A 426 24.39 18.00 1.35
C LEU A 426 25.86 18.35 1.14
N GLY A 427 26.76 17.36 1.16
CA GLY A 427 28.18 17.56 0.85
C GLY A 427 28.39 18.15 -0.54
N GLN A 428 27.72 17.60 -1.55
CA GLN A 428 27.77 18.12 -2.91
C GLN A 428 27.24 19.57 -2.99
N ILE A 429 26.16 19.89 -2.27
CA ILE A 429 25.61 21.24 -2.19
C ILE A 429 26.63 22.20 -1.57
N LEU A 430 27.30 21.81 -0.48
CA LEU A 430 28.35 22.63 0.15
C LEU A 430 29.53 22.86 -0.80
N ARG A 431 30.03 21.82 -1.47
CA ARG A 431 31.13 21.93 -2.44
C ARG A 431 30.75 22.85 -3.60
N LYS A 432 29.54 22.72 -4.16
CA LYS A 432 29.00 23.60 -5.21
C LYS A 432 28.83 25.05 -4.74
N SER A 433 28.63 25.28 -3.45
CA SER A 433 28.57 26.62 -2.86
C SER A 433 29.95 27.26 -2.58
N GLY A 434 31.05 26.51 -2.82
CA GLY A 434 32.44 26.94 -2.60
C GLY A 434 33.06 26.49 -1.27
N PHE A 435 32.30 25.77 -0.43
CA PHE A 435 32.75 25.34 0.88
C PHE A 435 33.25 23.89 0.84
N LYS A 436 34.54 23.67 1.14
CA LYS A 436 35.20 22.35 1.06
C LYS A 436 35.80 21.86 2.39
N ASP A 437 35.80 22.71 3.42
CA ASP A 437 36.38 22.42 4.74
C ASP A 437 35.35 21.74 5.66
N PHE A 438 35.00 20.50 5.32
CA PHE A 438 34.11 19.63 6.10
C PHE A 438 34.33 18.15 5.74
N SER A 439 33.84 17.27 6.60
CA SER A 439 33.56 15.87 6.30
C SER A 439 32.06 15.61 6.28
N GLU A 440 31.62 14.62 5.52
CA GLU A 440 30.23 14.13 5.55
C GLU A 440 29.79 13.77 6.97
N ALA A 441 30.71 13.42 7.86
CA ALA A 441 30.47 13.15 9.28
C ALA A 441 29.98 14.38 10.07
N ASP A 442 30.31 15.61 9.63
CA ASP A 442 29.98 16.86 10.32
C ASP A 442 28.49 17.21 10.27
N PHE A 443 27.76 16.66 9.29
CA PHE A 443 26.30 16.81 9.22
C PHE A 443 25.63 16.19 10.45
N GLN A 444 24.71 16.92 11.06
CA GLN A 444 23.95 16.48 12.23
C GLN A 444 22.76 15.58 11.84
N ILE A 445 23.02 14.60 10.99
CA ILE A 445 22.03 13.62 10.51
C ILE A 445 22.31 12.30 11.23
N TYR A 446 21.38 11.79 12.02
CA TYR A 446 21.63 10.60 12.84
C TYR A 446 20.82 9.40 12.37
N LEU A 447 21.47 8.23 12.34
CA LEU A 447 20.78 6.98 12.11
C LEU A 447 20.04 6.61 13.41
N ASN A 448 18.73 6.83 13.43
CA ASN A 448 17.92 6.67 14.63
C ASN A 448 16.40 6.63 14.33
N ASN A 449 15.67 5.83 15.10
CA ASN A 449 14.21 5.89 15.18
C ASN A 449 13.72 7.13 15.94
N THR A 450 13.13 8.10 15.22
CA THR A 450 12.50 9.30 15.81
C THR A 450 11.52 9.01 16.94
N LEU A 451 10.76 7.92 16.85
CA LEU A 451 9.70 7.57 17.80
C LEU A 451 10.21 6.80 19.02
N ASP A 452 11.50 6.50 19.11
CA ASP A 452 12.15 6.10 20.35
C ASP A 452 12.41 7.34 21.22
N LEU A 453 11.79 7.40 22.40
CA LEU A 453 11.84 8.54 23.31
C LEU A 453 12.49 8.19 24.65
N GLU A 454 13.24 7.08 24.71
CA GLU A 454 13.99 6.70 25.91
C GLU A 454 15.08 7.74 26.23
N LYS A 455 15.16 8.15 27.50
CA LYS A 455 16.15 9.13 27.97
C LYS A 455 17.51 8.53 28.33
N ASN A 456 17.51 7.23 28.63
CA ASN A 456 18.67 6.47 29.06
C ASN A 456 18.79 5.25 28.16
N ALA A 457 20.02 4.81 27.89
CA ALA A 457 20.26 3.60 27.12
C ALA A 457 19.66 2.39 27.86
N ASN A 458 18.53 1.89 27.38
CA ASN A 458 17.84 0.72 27.92
C ASN A 458 17.70 -0.33 26.81
N PHE A 459 18.83 -0.69 26.21
CA PHE A 459 18.90 -1.69 25.15
C PHE A 459 19.99 -2.71 25.46
N ASP A 460 19.79 -3.91 24.96
CA ASP A 460 20.75 -5.00 25.05
C ASP A 460 21.75 -4.89 23.89
N MET A 461 23.04 -4.90 24.23
CA MET A 461 24.13 -4.81 23.27
C MET A 461 24.87 -6.15 23.19
N PHE A 462 24.42 -7.01 22.27
CA PHE A 462 25.02 -8.33 22.03
C PHE A 462 26.26 -8.28 21.14
N MET A 463 26.44 -7.18 20.40
CA MET A 463 27.60 -6.82 19.60
C MET A 463 28.01 -5.36 19.89
N PRO A 464 29.30 -5.02 19.89
CA PRO A 464 29.76 -3.68 20.25
C PRO A 464 29.59 -2.68 19.09
N LEU A 465 28.33 -2.33 18.78
CA LEU A 465 27.97 -1.32 17.78
C LEU A 465 28.13 0.11 18.37
N VAL A 466 29.37 0.51 18.67
CA VAL A 466 29.69 1.76 19.39
C VAL A 466 29.35 3.00 18.56
N ASN A 467 29.54 2.96 17.24
CA ASN A 467 29.18 4.08 16.37
C ASN A 467 27.66 4.23 16.31
N LEU A 468 26.91 3.12 16.27
CA LEU A 468 25.44 3.18 16.30
C LEU A 468 24.91 3.72 17.64
N ASP A 469 25.47 3.28 18.77
CA ASP A 469 25.17 3.84 20.10
C ASP A 469 25.45 5.35 20.13
N GLN A 470 26.57 5.81 19.58
CA GLN A 470 26.85 7.26 19.49
C GLN A 470 25.82 8.02 18.64
N GLU A 471 25.36 7.46 17.52
CA GLU A 471 24.31 8.08 16.71
C GLU A 471 22.98 8.15 17.51
N TRP A 472 22.64 7.10 18.25
CA TRP A 472 21.49 7.08 19.15
C TRP A 472 21.61 8.14 20.26
N GLN A 473 22.77 8.26 20.92
CA GLN A 473 23.03 9.25 21.97
C GLN A 473 22.87 10.68 21.44
N LYS A 474 23.44 10.99 20.27
CA LYS A 474 23.30 12.32 19.65
C LYS A 474 21.84 12.61 19.27
N ALA A 475 21.10 11.63 18.76
CA ALA A 475 19.69 11.79 18.45
C ALA A 475 18.85 12.03 19.73
N ARG A 476 19.12 11.28 20.79
CA ARG A 476 18.54 11.47 22.14
C ARG A 476 18.81 12.88 22.68
N ASP A 477 20.03 13.40 22.56
CA ASP A 477 20.38 14.77 22.97
C ASP A 477 19.55 15.80 22.20
N VAL A 478 19.34 15.61 20.89
CA VAL A 478 18.46 16.49 20.09
C VAL A 478 17.02 16.40 20.57
N LYS A 479 16.52 15.19 20.85
CA LYS A 479 15.15 14.94 21.34
C LYS A 479 14.91 15.50 22.73
N HIS A 480 15.89 15.55 23.63
CA HIS A 480 15.66 15.92 25.03
C HIS A 480 16.35 17.19 25.51
N ASP A 481 17.52 17.50 24.97
CA ASP A 481 18.42 18.52 25.55
C ASP A 481 18.56 19.76 24.64
N LYS A 482 18.26 19.65 23.34
CA LYS A 482 18.27 20.79 22.41
C LYS A 482 16.91 21.50 22.35
N ASN A 483 16.93 22.83 22.47
CA ASN A 483 15.77 23.69 22.25
C ASN A 483 15.54 23.89 20.75
N LEU A 484 14.62 23.11 20.19
CA LEU A 484 14.19 23.23 18.80
C LEU A 484 13.12 24.33 18.68
N LEU A 485 13.08 25.01 17.53
CA LEU A 485 11.98 25.94 17.20
C LEU A 485 11.17 25.45 16.00
N VAL A 486 11.80 24.70 15.08
CA VAL A 486 11.15 24.21 13.87
C VAL A 486 11.30 22.71 13.76
N ILE A 487 10.19 22.01 13.53
CA ILE A 487 10.19 20.61 13.10
C ILE A 487 9.45 20.52 11.77
N LEU A 488 10.06 19.86 10.80
CA LEU A 488 9.47 19.68 9.47
C LEU A 488 9.75 18.27 8.95
N GLY A 489 9.12 17.91 7.83
CA GLY A 489 9.45 16.67 7.14
C GLY A 489 8.24 15.99 6.48
N ASN A 490 8.51 14.80 5.95
CA ASN A 490 7.51 13.88 5.40
C ASN A 490 7.56 12.57 6.18
N PRO A 491 6.74 12.40 7.24
CA PRO A 491 6.77 11.19 8.06
C PRO A 491 6.17 9.99 7.31
N PRO A 492 6.49 8.74 7.71
CA PRO A 492 5.94 7.55 7.08
C PRO A 492 4.43 7.38 7.29
N TYR A 493 3.72 6.86 6.28
CA TYR A 493 2.27 6.58 6.34
C TYR A 493 2.01 5.08 6.53
N ASN A 494 1.92 4.62 7.77
CA ASN A 494 1.76 3.20 8.10
C ASN A 494 0.79 2.98 9.27
N ALA A 495 -0.48 2.77 8.93
CA ALA A 495 -1.53 2.42 9.89
C ALA A 495 -1.19 1.15 10.69
N LYS A 496 -0.47 0.17 10.13
CA LYS A 496 0.01 -1.03 10.85
C LYS A 496 1.43 -0.82 11.37
N SER A 497 1.66 0.31 12.00
CA SER A 497 2.94 0.71 12.57
C SER A 497 3.61 -0.39 13.39
N LYS A 498 4.92 -0.56 13.17
CA LYS A 498 5.83 -1.35 14.01
C LYS A 498 6.36 -0.56 15.23
N ASN A 499 6.25 0.77 15.22
CA ASN A 499 6.61 1.62 16.36
C ASN A 499 5.62 1.44 17.51
N LYS A 500 6.02 0.64 18.50
CA LYS A 500 5.22 0.28 19.69
C LYS A 500 5.90 0.67 21.01
N GLY A 501 6.87 1.59 20.96
CA GLY A 501 7.54 2.11 22.15
C GLY A 501 6.55 2.68 23.17
N LYS A 502 6.81 2.44 24.46
CA LYS A 502 5.86 2.75 25.54
C LYS A 502 5.60 4.26 25.65
N GLU A 503 6.65 5.05 25.56
CA GLU A 503 6.65 6.51 25.73
C GLU A 503 5.82 7.19 24.64
N ILE A 504 6.04 6.83 23.37
CA ILE A 504 5.26 7.39 22.26
C ILE A 504 3.79 6.95 22.31
N LEU A 505 3.52 5.70 22.73
CA LEU A 505 2.15 5.22 22.91
C LEU A 505 1.45 5.94 24.08
N GLU A 506 2.19 6.32 25.14
CA GLU A 506 1.69 7.14 26.24
C GLU A 506 1.32 8.54 25.75
N LEU A 507 2.21 9.20 25.00
CA LEU A 507 1.93 10.51 24.41
C LEU A 507 0.69 10.47 23.49
N LEU A 508 0.48 9.37 22.77
CA LEU A 508 -0.62 9.19 21.84
C LEU A 508 -1.98 9.00 22.53
N LYS A 509 -2.03 8.68 23.84
CA LYS A 509 -3.29 8.44 24.56
C LYS A 509 -4.24 9.64 24.50
N ILE A 510 -3.72 10.86 24.52
CA ILE A 510 -4.54 12.08 24.41
C ILE A 510 -5.38 12.12 23.13
N TYR A 511 -4.95 11.46 22.05
CA TYR A 511 -5.73 11.35 20.82
C TYR A 511 -6.77 10.22 20.85
N LYS A 512 -6.76 9.35 21.86
CA LYS A 512 -7.57 8.13 21.94
C LYS A 512 -8.58 8.15 23.10
N GLU A 513 -8.29 8.89 24.16
CA GLU A 513 -9.12 8.96 25.36
C GLU A 513 -10.52 9.53 25.05
N ASN A 514 -11.53 8.97 25.71
CA ASN A 514 -12.93 9.40 25.59
C ASN A 514 -13.52 9.40 24.16
N LEU A 515 -12.92 8.67 23.21
CA LEU A 515 -13.50 8.46 21.88
C LEU A 515 -14.69 7.50 21.92
N ASN A 516 -14.64 6.46 22.75
CA ASN A 516 -15.69 5.42 22.83
C ASN A 516 -16.06 4.82 21.45
N GLU A 517 -15.11 4.81 20.51
CA GLU A 517 -15.24 4.25 19.16
C GLU A 517 -14.85 2.78 19.13
N THR A 518 -15.48 2.01 18.24
CA THR A 518 -15.28 0.56 18.17
C THR A 518 -13.93 0.17 17.54
N ASN A 519 -13.40 1.00 16.65
CA ASN A 519 -12.09 0.78 16.02
C ASN A 519 -11.29 2.09 15.97
N ILE A 520 -10.33 2.20 16.88
CA ILE A 520 -9.39 3.34 16.95
C ILE A 520 -7.99 3.00 16.42
N GLN A 521 -7.80 1.79 15.88
CA GLN A 521 -6.51 1.32 15.38
C GLN A 521 -5.86 2.27 14.35
N PRO A 522 -6.59 2.95 13.44
CA PRO A 522 -5.95 3.88 12.51
C PRO A 522 -5.27 5.08 13.19
N LEU A 523 -5.56 5.39 14.46
CA LEU A 523 -4.81 6.40 15.23
C LEU A 523 -3.38 5.95 15.58
N ASP A 524 -3.03 4.67 15.38
CA ASP A 524 -1.67 4.16 15.54
C ASP A 524 -0.78 4.38 14.31
N ASP A 525 -1.28 5.07 13.27
CA ASP A 525 -0.49 5.40 12.10
C ASP A 525 0.76 6.21 12.47
N ASP A 526 1.89 5.90 11.83
CA ASP A 526 3.16 6.54 12.13
C ASP A 526 3.12 8.05 11.88
N TYR A 527 2.46 8.56 10.83
CA TYR A 527 2.40 10.02 10.61
C TYR A 527 1.74 10.75 11.80
N ILE A 528 0.77 10.13 12.46
CA ILE A 528 0.10 10.68 13.66
C ILE A 528 1.08 10.71 14.83
N LYS A 529 1.90 9.66 15.00
CA LYS A 529 2.92 9.62 16.05
C LYS A 529 4.02 10.64 15.82
N PHE A 530 4.44 10.86 14.58
CA PHE A 530 5.41 11.89 14.23
C PHE A 530 4.86 13.29 14.51
N MET A 531 3.59 13.55 14.16
CA MET A 531 2.91 14.80 14.53
C MET A 531 2.82 14.97 16.05
N ARG A 532 2.47 13.90 16.78
CA ARG A 532 2.40 13.92 18.25
C ARG A 532 3.77 14.15 18.89
N PHE A 533 4.81 13.50 18.38
CA PHE A 533 6.20 13.72 18.79
C PHE A 533 6.60 15.19 18.59
N ALA A 534 6.30 15.77 17.42
CA ALA A 534 6.63 17.16 17.16
C ALA A 534 5.91 18.11 18.11
N GLN A 535 4.60 17.89 18.35
CA GLN A 535 3.80 18.61 19.33
C GLN A 535 4.41 18.56 20.73
N TRP A 536 4.71 17.36 21.22
CA TRP A 536 5.35 17.18 22.51
C TRP A 536 6.71 17.88 22.57
N LYS A 537 7.56 17.69 21.56
CA LYS A 537 8.93 18.20 21.54
C LYS A 537 8.97 19.73 21.56
N LEU A 538 8.11 20.40 20.79
CA LEU A 538 8.12 21.86 20.70
C LEU A 538 7.33 22.53 21.83
N LEU A 539 6.19 21.97 22.24
CA LEU A 539 5.23 22.70 23.07
C LEU A 539 5.17 22.24 24.53
N GLU A 540 5.41 20.97 24.80
CA GLU A 540 5.19 20.37 26.13
C GLU A 540 6.50 20.06 26.85
N GLN A 541 7.52 19.65 26.11
CA GLN A 541 8.81 19.33 26.70
C GLN A 541 9.48 20.58 27.28
N GLY A 542 9.94 20.48 28.53
CA GLY A 542 10.62 21.58 29.21
C GLY A 542 9.67 22.69 29.70
N GLN A 543 8.35 22.49 29.60
CA GLN A 543 7.37 23.41 30.16
C GLN A 543 7.54 23.48 31.69
N LYS A 544 7.82 24.67 32.22
CA LYS A 544 8.14 24.88 33.64
C LYS A 544 6.91 24.92 34.53
N ASN A 545 5.80 25.46 34.02
CA ASN A 545 4.51 25.57 34.71
C ASN A 545 3.37 25.72 33.69
N ILE A 546 2.12 25.64 34.16
CA ILE A 546 0.91 25.66 33.30
C ILE A 546 0.63 27.02 32.62
N PHE A 547 1.28 28.10 33.06
CA PHE A 547 1.04 29.46 32.56
C PHE A 547 2.04 29.90 31.48
N GLU A 548 3.21 29.28 31.43
CA GLU A 548 4.20 29.48 30.36
C GLU A 548 3.93 28.51 29.20
N ALA A 549 3.73 29.05 28.00
CA ALA A 549 3.65 28.26 26.78
C ALA A 549 4.93 28.38 25.97
N ASN A 550 5.47 27.23 25.55
CA ASN A 550 6.55 27.21 24.58
C ASN A 550 6.05 27.65 23.20
N SER A 551 6.98 28.04 22.33
CA SER A 551 6.71 28.47 20.97
C SER A 551 7.35 27.50 19.97
N GLY A 552 6.78 27.39 18.78
CA GLY A 552 7.29 26.47 17.77
C GLY A 552 6.52 26.50 16.46
N LEU A 553 7.17 25.98 15.42
CA LEU A 553 6.66 25.85 14.07
C LEU A 553 6.73 24.39 13.61
N MET A 554 5.63 23.90 13.05
CA MET A 554 5.58 22.60 12.38
C MET A 554 5.17 22.77 10.93
N GLY A 555 5.83 22.04 10.01
CA GLY A 555 5.45 22.03 8.61
C GLY A 555 5.63 20.65 7.99
N PHE A 556 4.51 20.01 7.64
CA PHE A 556 4.48 18.62 7.21
C PHE A 556 3.71 18.42 5.92
N ILE A 557 4.06 17.38 5.17
CA ILE A 557 3.15 16.74 4.22
C ILE A 557 2.76 15.36 4.77
N THR A 558 1.46 15.14 4.96
CA THR A 558 0.93 13.93 5.61
C THR A 558 -0.30 13.40 4.90
N ASN A 559 -0.70 12.17 5.25
CA ASN A 559 -2.01 11.62 4.91
C ASN A 559 -3.13 12.55 5.41
N ASN A 560 -4.08 12.89 4.54
CA ASN A 560 -5.15 13.85 4.85
C ASN A 560 -6.33 13.25 5.67
N SER A 561 -6.28 11.96 6.04
CA SER A 561 -7.38 11.28 6.75
C SER A 561 -7.70 11.87 8.13
N PHE A 562 -6.76 12.57 8.77
CA PHE A 562 -7.04 13.24 10.04
C PHE A 562 -7.91 14.49 9.89
N LEU A 563 -8.04 15.06 8.68
CA LEU A 563 -8.78 16.30 8.49
C LEU A 563 -10.28 16.13 8.77
N ASP A 564 -10.85 15.00 8.32
CA ASP A 564 -12.28 14.71 8.38
C ASP A 564 -12.62 13.32 8.93
N GLY A 565 -11.62 12.54 9.37
CA GLY A 565 -11.86 11.24 9.98
C GLY A 565 -12.49 11.38 11.36
N ARG A 566 -13.59 10.66 11.59
CA ARG A 566 -14.39 10.71 12.83
C ARG A 566 -13.59 10.40 14.10
N ILE A 567 -12.66 9.44 14.04
CA ILE A 567 -11.84 9.03 15.19
C ILE A 567 -10.72 10.02 15.51
N HIS A 568 -10.35 10.90 14.57
CA HIS A 568 -9.29 11.90 14.76
C HIS A 568 -9.76 13.15 15.51
N ARG A 569 -11.01 13.20 16.00
CA ARG A 569 -11.56 14.39 16.66
C ARG A 569 -10.76 14.84 17.89
N LYS A 570 -10.25 13.89 18.68
CA LYS A 570 -9.38 14.19 19.84
C LYS A 570 -7.98 14.64 19.44
N MET A 571 -7.46 14.13 18.32
CA MET A 571 -6.24 14.66 17.71
C MET A 571 -6.44 16.11 17.25
N ARG A 572 -7.53 16.40 16.52
CA ARG A 572 -7.83 17.77 16.06
C ARG A 572 -8.08 18.73 17.21
N GLU A 573 -8.82 18.32 18.24
CA GLU A 573 -9.01 19.08 19.49
C GLU A 573 -7.67 19.42 20.15
N SER A 574 -6.79 18.43 20.32
CA SER A 574 -5.46 18.64 20.89
C SER A 574 -4.61 19.60 20.06
N LEU A 575 -4.61 19.48 18.73
CA LEU A 575 -3.90 20.41 17.84
C LEU A 575 -4.51 21.81 17.92
N PHE A 576 -5.84 21.94 17.80
CA PHE A 576 -6.55 23.21 17.90
C PHE A 576 -6.24 23.96 19.20
N THR A 577 -6.24 23.26 20.33
CA THR A 577 -5.93 23.85 21.64
C THR A 577 -4.44 24.12 21.88
N SER A 578 -3.56 23.56 21.04
CA SER A 578 -2.11 23.70 21.22
C SER A 578 -1.47 24.80 20.38
N PHE A 579 -2.12 25.27 19.31
CA PHE A 579 -1.54 26.26 18.39
C PHE A 579 -2.34 27.55 18.35
N ASP A 580 -1.70 28.64 17.90
CA ASP A 580 -2.36 29.93 17.71
C ASP A 580 -2.98 30.04 16.30
N GLU A 581 -2.30 29.48 15.29
CA GLU A 581 -2.76 29.43 13.89
C GLU A 581 -2.43 28.07 13.27
N ILE A 582 -3.31 27.56 12.39
CA ILE A 582 -3.11 26.33 11.61
C ILE A 582 -3.47 26.60 10.15
N TYR A 583 -2.58 26.27 9.21
CA TYR A 583 -2.85 26.33 7.77
C TYR A 583 -2.90 24.93 7.18
N ILE A 584 -3.93 24.63 6.40
CA ILE A 584 -4.18 23.31 5.82
C ILE A 584 -4.47 23.44 4.33
N LEU A 585 -3.51 23.00 3.51
CA LEU A 585 -3.71 22.86 2.07
C LEU A 585 -3.99 21.39 1.75
N ASN A 586 -5.26 21.06 1.53
CA ASN A 586 -5.66 19.71 1.12
C ASN A 586 -5.36 19.49 -0.37
N LEU A 587 -4.39 18.60 -0.63
CA LEU A 587 -3.93 18.27 -1.97
C LEU A 587 -4.68 17.07 -2.57
N HIS A 588 -5.52 16.37 -1.80
CA HIS A 588 -6.33 15.23 -2.25
C HIS A 588 -5.50 14.14 -2.96
N GLY A 589 -6.01 13.54 -4.04
CA GLY A 589 -5.34 12.49 -4.81
C GLY A 589 -5.44 11.08 -4.19
N SER A 590 -6.52 10.78 -3.48
CA SER A 590 -6.84 9.43 -3.03
C SER A 590 -7.68 8.67 -4.07
N ASP A 591 -7.74 7.34 -3.95
CA ASP A 591 -8.67 6.50 -4.75
C ASP A 591 -10.17 6.83 -4.49
N LYS A 592 -10.48 7.62 -3.45
CA LYS A 592 -11.85 8.07 -3.12
C LYS A 592 -12.19 9.42 -3.73
N ASP A 593 -11.20 10.17 -4.20
CA ASP A 593 -11.39 11.47 -4.80
C ASP A 593 -11.84 11.33 -6.26
N ALA A 594 -11.99 12.47 -6.96
CA ALA A 594 -12.39 12.46 -8.36
C ALA A 594 -11.44 11.60 -9.20
N LYS A 595 -11.96 10.86 -10.19
CA LYS A 595 -11.20 9.87 -10.97
C LYS A 595 -9.98 10.46 -11.71
N ASN A 596 -9.99 11.77 -11.98
CA ASN A 596 -8.92 12.51 -12.64
C ASN A 596 -7.98 13.25 -11.67
N ASP A 597 -8.20 13.11 -10.36
CA ASP A 597 -7.42 13.77 -9.33
C ASP A 597 -6.13 13.01 -9.02
N GLU A 598 -5.00 13.59 -9.43
CA GLU A 598 -3.69 12.98 -9.34
C GLU A 598 -2.98 13.40 -8.05
N ASN A 599 -2.47 12.42 -7.31
CA ASN A 599 -1.69 12.68 -6.11
C ASN A 599 -0.34 13.35 -6.45
N VAL A 600 0.21 14.17 -5.54
CA VAL A 600 1.56 14.75 -5.68
C VAL A 600 2.68 13.72 -5.58
N PHE A 601 2.40 12.54 -5.01
CA PHE A 601 3.23 11.34 -5.05
C PHE A 601 2.63 10.27 -5.97
N ASP A 602 3.35 9.18 -6.25
CA ASP A 602 2.81 8.02 -6.98
C ASP A 602 2.08 7.01 -6.05
N ILE A 603 1.06 7.52 -5.33
CA ILE A 603 0.28 6.79 -4.32
C ILE A 603 -1.22 7.04 -4.46
N LYS A 604 -2.02 6.27 -3.72
CA LYS A 604 -3.50 6.25 -3.77
C LYS A 604 -4.17 6.75 -2.47
N ILE A 605 -3.37 7.31 -1.57
CA ILE A 605 -3.82 7.88 -0.29
C ILE A 605 -3.75 9.40 -0.42
N GLY A 606 -4.83 10.09 -0.05
CA GLY A 606 -4.88 11.55 -0.14
C GLY A 606 -3.90 12.21 0.82
N VAL A 607 -3.33 13.34 0.42
CA VAL A 607 -2.32 14.05 1.22
C VAL A 607 -2.67 15.52 1.39
N CYS A 608 -2.13 16.13 2.45
CA CYS A 608 -2.25 17.55 2.70
C CYS A 608 -0.93 18.12 3.22
N ILE A 609 -0.70 19.39 2.96
CA ILE A 609 0.33 20.17 3.64
C ILE A 609 -0.31 20.87 4.83
N SER A 610 0.29 20.72 6.01
CA SER A 610 -0.17 21.36 7.24
C SER A 610 0.95 22.16 7.88
N LEU A 611 0.66 23.42 8.22
CA LEU A 611 1.55 24.29 9.00
C LEU A 611 0.88 24.58 10.35
N PHE A 612 1.57 24.33 11.45
CA PHE A 612 1.07 24.62 12.80
C PHE A 612 1.98 25.64 13.49
N ILE A 613 1.38 26.72 14.01
CA ILE A 613 2.11 27.90 14.48
C ILE A 613 1.72 28.22 15.91
N LYS A 614 2.70 28.17 16.82
CA LYS A 614 2.59 28.68 18.19
C LYS A 614 3.65 29.77 18.41
N TYR A 615 3.22 31.02 18.49
CA TYR A 615 4.12 32.18 18.60
C TYR A 615 3.83 33.04 19.84
N LYS A 616 2.64 32.92 20.44
CA LYS A 616 2.31 33.60 21.69
C LYS A 616 2.95 32.88 22.88
N ASN A 617 3.34 33.62 23.91
CA ASN A 617 3.92 33.05 25.13
C ASN A 617 2.87 32.58 26.16
N GLU A 618 1.58 32.82 25.88
CA GLU A 618 0.44 32.35 26.67
C GLU A 618 -0.16 31.06 26.10
N PRO A 619 -0.87 30.25 26.91
CA PRO A 619 -1.62 29.09 26.40
C PRO A 619 -2.59 29.50 25.28
N SER A 620 -2.71 28.68 24.24
CA SER A 620 -3.67 28.96 23.18
C SER A 620 -5.10 28.83 23.69
N LYS A 621 -5.99 29.70 23.21
CA LYS A 621 -7.43 29.65 23.45
C LYS A 621 -8.18 28.91 22.35
N GLY A 622 -7.46 28.25 21.44
CA GLY A 622 -7.97 27.72 20.18
C GLY A 622 -7.31 28.41 18.98
N ALA A 623 -6.82 27.62 18.05
CA ALA A 623 -6.17 28.11 16.84
C ALA A 623 -7.16 28.71 15.84
N THR A 624 -6.79 29.80 15.19
CA THR A 624 -7.46 30.18 13.92
C THR A 624 -7.03 29.21 12.84
N ILE A 625 -7.99 28.57 12.16
CA ILE A 625 -7.71 27.55 11.14
C ILE A 625 -8.00 28.08 9.75
N PHE A 626 -6.98 28.10 8.91
CA PHE A 626 -7.02 28.51 7.50
C PHE A 626 -6.97 27.28 6.61
N TYR A 627 -8.00 27.08 5.79
CA TYR A 627 -8.15 25.94 4.90
C TYR A 627 -8.12 26.35 3.42
N ALA A 628 -7.51 25.51 2.60
CA ALA A 628 -7.63 25.57 1.15
C ALA A 628 -7.64 24.17 0.54
N SER A 629 -8.36 23.99 -0.56
CA SER A 629 -8.51 22.71 -1.25
C SER A 629 -8.20 22.85 -2.73
N THR A 630 -7.31 21.98 -3.24
CA THR A 630 -7.01 21.92 -4.68
C THR A 630 -8.24 21.49 -5.49
N ALA A 631 -9.03 20.53 -4.98
CA ALA A 631 -10.27 20.09 -5.62
C ALA A 631 -11.33 21.21 -5.71
N GLN A 632 -11.51 22.02 -4.67
CA GLN A 632 -12.43 23.17 -4.71
C GLN A 632 -12.00 24.24 -5.72
N LYS A 633 -10.71 24.29 -6.06
CA LYS A 633 -10.14 25.19 -7.07
C LYS A 633 -10.10 24.57 -8.46
N GLY A 634 -10.60 23.35 -8.64
CA GLY A 634 -10.56 22.63 -9.91
C GLY A 634 -9.15 22.17 -10.32
N ILE A 635 -8.20 22.12 -9.37
CA ILE A 635 -6.81 21.73 -9.61
C ILE A 635 -6.68 20.23 -9.31
N PHE A 636 -6.67 19.42 -10.36
CA PHE A 636 -6.67 17.95 -10.24
C PHE A 636 -5.35 17.34 -10.72
N LYS A 637 -4.62 17.98 -11.63
CA LYS A 637 -3.41 17.40 -12.21
C LYS A 637 -2.19 17.60 -11.33
N ARG A 638 -1.29 16.60 -11.30
CA ARG A 638 -0.06 16.65 -10.49
C ARG A 638 0.80 17.86 -10.85
N ALA A 639 0.92 18.16 -12.14
CA ALA A 639 1.70 19.30 -12.64
C ALA A 639 1.12 20.65 -12.18
N GLU A 640 -0.21 20.80 -12.18
CA GLU A 640 -0.89 22.03 -11.72
C GLU A 640 -0.75 22.19 -10.19
N LYS A 641 -0.83 21.08 -9.44
CA LYS A 641 -0.53 21.10 -7.99
C LYS A 641 0.90 21.56 -7.73
N TYR A 642 1.88 21.10 -8.51
CA TYR A 642 3.26 21.58 -8.39
C TYR A 642 3.39 23.06 -8.72
N ALA A 643 2.75 23.53 -9.81
CA ALA A 643 2.76 24.95 -10.18
C ALA A 643 2.18 25.84 -9.06
N LEU A 644 1.06 25.41 -8.45
CA LEU A 644 0.49 26.08 -7.28
C LEU A 644 1.49 26.15 -6.12
N LEU A 645 2.12 25.03 -5.77
CA LEU A 645 3.07 24.97 -4.66
C LEU A 645 4.32 25.84 -4.90
N ASP A 646 4.83 25.85 -6.13
CA ASP A 646 5.98 26.68 -6.52
C ASP A 646 5.63 28.17 -6.48
N ASP A 647 4.41 28.53 -6.88
CA ASP A 647 3.89 29.90 -6.79
C ASP A 647 3.74 30.34 -5.32
N MET A 648 3.19 29.48 -4.46
CA MET A 648 3.13 29.72 -3.00
C MET A 648 4.53 29.86 -2.38
N ALA A 649 5.50 29.06 -2.83
CA ALA A 649 6.88 29.15 -2.34
C ALA A 649 7.55 30.50 -2.67
N GLN A 650 7.13 31.16 -3.75
CA GLN A 650 7.66 32.45 -4.20
C GLN A 650 6.91 33.65 -3.60
N ARG A 651 5.57 33.59 -3.57
CA ARG A 651 4.69 34.71 -3.19
C ARG A 651 4.19 34.63 -1.74
N GLY A 652 4.51 33.55 -1.02
CA GLY A 652 4.11 33.34 0.37
C GLY A 652 2.68 32.81 0.51
N LEU A 653 2.21 32.66 1.76
CA LEU A 653 0.89 32.09 2.06
C LEU A 653 -0.28 32.93 1.52
N ASN A 654 -0.08 34.23 1.32
CA ASN A 654 -1.09 35.16 0.78
C ASN A 654 -1.32 35.00 -0.74
N SER A 655 -0.54 34.16 -1.41
CA SER A 655 -0.69 33.85 -2.84
C SER A 655 -2.02 33.18 -3.20
N ILE A 656 -2.69 32.59 -2.21
CA ILE A 656 -4.00 31.99 -2.33
C ILE A 656 -5.00 32.59 -1.35
N LYS A 657 -6.28 32.54 -1.71
CA LYS A 657 -7.37 32.76 -0.77
C LYS A 657 -7.52 31.53 0.14
N TRP A 658 -7.50 31.78 1.45
CA TRP A 658 -7.81 30.82 2.51
C TRP A 658 -9.25 31.01 3.00
N GLU A 659 -9.87 29.92 3.40
CA GLU A 659 -11.14 29.88 4.11
C GLU A 659 -10.86 29.72 5.60
N GLU A 660 -11.36 30.63 6.45
CA GLU A 660 -11.30 30.46 7.89
C GLU A 660 -12.40 29.50 8.34
N LEU A 661 -12.04 28.45 9.08
CA LEU A 661 -12.98 27.44 9.54
C LEU A 661 -13.56 27.80 10.91
N SER A 662 -14.88 27.66 11.05
CA SER A 662 -15.52 27.51 12.37
C SER A 662 -15.41 26.05 12.81
N LEU A 663 -15.03 25.81 14.07
CA LEU A 663 -14.90 24.47 14.61
C LEU A 663 -16.03 24.16 15.57
N ASP A 664 -16.80 23.13 15.23
CA ASP A 664 -17.88 22.65 16.09
C ASP A 664 -17.44 21.42 16.90
N GLU A 665 -17.73 21.46 18.21
CA GLU A 665 -17.66 20.30 19.07
C GLU A 665 -18.67 19.22 18.62
N PRO A 666 -18.37 17.94 18.84
CA PRO A 666 -17.14 17.39 19.43
C PRO A 666 -16.07 17.07 18.37
N TYR A 667 -16.25 17.48 17.11
CA TYR A 667 -15.47 16.95 15.99
C TYR A 667 -14.27 17.80 15.60
N PHE A 668 -14.33 19.13 15.76
CA PHE A 668 -13.25 20.05 15.38
C PHE A 668 -12.78 19.82 13.93
N TRP A 669 -13.68 19.86 12.95
CA TRP A 669 -13.36 19.49 11.56
C TRP A 669 -12.31 20.42 10.94
N PHE A 670 -11.25 19.84 10.38
CA PHE A 670 -10.20 20.58 9.67
C PHE A 670 -10.47 20.64 8.15
N VAL A 671 -11.76 20.59 7.80
CA VAL A 671 -12.32 20.81 6.46
C VAL A 671 -13.64 21.56 6.63
N PRO A 672 -14.09 22.32 5.62
CA PRO A 672 -15.40 22.94 5.62
C PRO A 672 -16.48 21.86 5.76
N LYS A 673 -17.30 21.98 6.80
CA LYS A 673 -18.57 21.26 6.96
C LYS A 673 -19.60 22.25 7.48
N SER A 674 -20.82 22.11 6.97
CA SER A 674 -21.96 22.91 7.42
C SER A 674 -22.92 22.03 8.21
N PHE A 675 -23.22 22.45 9.44
CA PHE A 675 -24.25 21.88 10.29
C PHE A 675 -25.32 22.93 10.59
N ASP A 676 -25.79 23.59 9.53
CA ASP A 676 -26.73 24.72 9.64
C ASP A 676 -28.14 24.33 10.13
N ASN A 677 -28.44 23.02 10.17
CA ASN A 677 -29.76 22.49 10.51
C ASN A 677 -29.77 21.90 11.91
N ALA A 678 -29.54 22.75 12.92
CA ALA A 678 -29.46 22.35 14.33
C ALA A 678 -30.68 21.56 14.82
N GLU A 679 -31.85 21.72 14.20
CA GLU A 679 -33.04 20.95 14.54
C GLU A 679 -32.85 19.43 14.36
N TYR A 680 -31.92 19.01 13.47
CA TYR A 680 -31.61 17.61 13.26
C TYR A 680 -31.05 16.94 14.51
N GLU A 681 -30.37 17.68 15.38
CA GLU A 681 -29.82 17.12 16.62
C GLU A 681 -30.92 16.66 17.59
N GLU A 682 -32.10 17.27 17.55
CA GLU A 682 -33.26 16.93 18.37
C GLU A 682 -34.06 15.73 17.84
N PHE A 683 -33.79 15.29 16.61
CA PHE A 683 -34.50 14.16 16.00
C PHE A 683 -34.13 12.83 16.67
N TRP A 684 -35.01 11.84 16.53
CA TRP A 684 -34.76 10.49 17.05
C TRP A 684 -33.78 9.75 16.13
N ALA A 685 -32.59 9.44 16.65
CA ALA A 685 -31.63 8.59 15.93
C ALA A 685 -32.18 7.18 15.75
N LEU A 686 -31.88 6.52 14.64
CA LEU A 686 -32.27 5.11 14.47
C LEU A 686 -31.64 4.23 15.54
N ALA A 687 -30.39 4.53 15.92
CA ALA A 687 -29.61 3.77 16.87
C ALA A 687 -28.77 4.69 17.75
N GLY A 688 -28.50 4.26 18.99
CA GLY A 688 -27.66 5.00 19.92
C GLY A 688 -26.18 4.94 19.52
N ASP A 689 -25.50 6.09 19.51
CA ASP A 689 -24.07 6.15 19.24
C ASP A 689 -23.27 6.24 20.53
N LYS A 690 -22.62 5.14 20.95
CA LYS A 690 -21.81 5.12 22.18
C LYS A 690 -20.61 6.08 22.16
N ALA A 691 -20.17 6.48 20.96
CA ALA A 691 -19.01 7.36 20.78
C ALA A 691 -19.32 8.84 20.99
N LEU A 692 -20.60 9.21 21.02
CA LEU A 692 -21.09 10.56 21.26
C LEU A 692 -22.03 10.49 22.46
N ALA A 693 -22.20 11.58 23.22
CA ALA A 693 -23.10 11.57 24.38
C ALA A 693 -24.55 11.20 23.98
N LYS A 694 -25.37 10.82 24.98
CA LYS A 694 -26.73 10.25 24.85
C LYS A 694 -27.58 10.88 23.72
N SER A 695 -27.57 10.28 22.54
CA SER A 695 -28.59 10.52 21.51
C SER A 695 -29.86 9.73 21.84
N LYS A 696 -31.03 10.36 21.83
CA LYS A 696 -32.32 9.64 21.89
C LYS A 696 -32.41 8.71 20.67
N ALA A 697 -32.67 7.43 20.89
CA ALA A 697 -32.61 6.41 19.85
C ALA A 697 -33.92 5.62 19.73
N VAL A 698 -34.30 5.23 18.53
CA VAL A 698 -35.51 4.42 18.25
C VAL A 698 -35.27 2.97 18.60
N PHE A 699 -34.28 2.32 17.96
CA PHE A 699 -34.04 0.89 18.12
C PHE A 699 -33.10 0.58 19.28
N LEU A 700 -33.46 -0.44 20.07
CA LEU A 700 -32.66 -0.91 21.20
C LEU A 700 -31.54 -1.85 20.74
N ASN A 701 -31.90 -2.94 20.05
CA ASN A 701 -30.97 -3.96 19.57
C ASN A 701 -30.64 -3.74 18.10
N PHE A 702 -29.36 -3.57 17.78
CA PHE A 702 -28.87 -3.49 16.40
C PHE A 702 -27.40 -3.93 16.36
N ASN A 703 -26.90 -4.35 15.20
CA ASN A 703 -25.48 -4.66 15.00
C ASN A 703 -25.10 -4.57 13.52
N SER A 704 -23.82 -4.74 13.20
CA SER A 704 -23.40 -4.89 11.81
C SER A 704 -23.98 -6.15 11.17
N GLY A 705 -23.99 -6.20 9.84
CA GLY A 705 -24.21 -7.43 9.09
C GLY A 705 -23.18 -8.52 9.39
N VAL A 706 -23.47 -9.72 8.90
CA VAL A 706 -22.60 -10.91 8.96
C VAL A 706 -21.32 -10.65 8.16
N GLU A 707 -20.16 -11.08 8.69
CA GLU A 707 -18.88 -10.99 7.98
C GLU A 707 -18.33 -12.39 7.74
N THR A 708 -18.05 -12.73 6.48
CA THR A 708 -17.48 -14.04 6.11
C THR A 708 -15.95 -14.00 6.01
N GLY A 709 -15.40 -12.96 5.38
CA GLY A 709 -13.97 -12.88 4.99
C GLY A 709 -13.59 -13.80 3.82
N LYS A 710 -14.46 -14.71 3.37
CA LYS A 710 -14.23 -15.69 2.29
C LYS A 710 -15.53 -16.02 1.54
N ASP A 711 -16.12 -15.02 0.89
CA ASP A 711 -17.43 -15.14 0.21
C ASP A 711 -17.51 -16.33 -0.76
N ASN A 712 -16.45 -16.65 -1.50
CA ASN A 712 -16.45 -17.74 -2.49
C ASN A 712 -16.85 -19.12 -1.95
N ILE A 713 -16.71 -19.35 -0.64
CA ILE A 713 -17.17 -20.57 0.04
C ILE A 713 -18.35 -20.29 0.97
N ALA A 714 -18.43 -19.09 1.55
CA ALA A 714 -19.41 -18.76 2.57
C ALA A 714 -20.76 -18.28 2.02
N ILE A 715 -20.78 -17.79 0.78
CA ILE A 715 -21.96 -17.24 0.11
C ILE A 715 -22.13 -17.96 -1.22
N GLN A 716 -23.30 -18.57 -1.44
CA GLN A 716 -23.60 -19.33 -2.64
C GLN A 716 -24.96 -18.93 -3.24
N PRO A 717 -25.12 -18.98 -4.57
CA PRO A 717 -26.32 -18.51 -5.25
C PRO A 717 -27.56 -19.36 -4.95
N SER A 718 -27.38 -20.60 -4.51
CA SER A 718 -28.48 -21.50 -4.18
C SER A 718 -28.17 -22.34 -2.94
N LYS A 719 -29.24 -22.90 -2.35
CA LYS A 719 -29.12 -23.89 -1.27
C LYS A 719 -28.28 -25.09 -1.70
N SER A 720 -28.52 -25.62 -2.91
CA SER A 720 -27.78 -26.77 -3.44
C SER A 720 -26.30 -26.48 -3.67
N ALA A 721 -25.94 -25.26 -4.09
CA ALA A 721 -24.56 -24.85 -4.21
C ALA A 721 -23.87 -24.77 -2.83
N MET A 722 -24.57 -24.31 -1.79
CA MET A 722 -24.06 -24.36 -0.42
C MET A 722 -23.89 -25.81 0.08
N GLU A 723 -24.83 -26.70 -0.20
CA GLU A 723 -24.71 -28.13 0.12
C GLU A 723 -23.49 -28.75 -0.57
N GLN A 724 -23.20 -28.35 -1.82
CA GLN A 724 -22.00 -28.78 -2.53
C GLN A 724 -20.72 -28.30 -1.86
N VAL A 725 -20.66 -27.06 -1.34
CA VAL A 725 -19.50 -26.58 -0.56
C VAL A 725 -19.26 -27.47 0.65
N LEU A 726 -20.32 -27.81 1.38
CA LEU A 726 -20.23 -28.66 2.58
C LEU A 726 -19.80 -30.08 2.22
N SER A 727 -20.31 -30.63 1.11
CA SER A 727 -19.86 -31.94 0.59
C SER A 727 -18.40 -31.91 0.16
N ASP A 728 -17.96 -30.84 -0.51
CA ASP A 728 -16.56 -30.68 -0.91
C ASP A 728 -15.63 -30.60 0.30
N PHE A 729 -16.07 -29.95 1.39
CA PHE A 729 -15.31 -29.89 2.65
C PHE A 729 -15.10 -31.27 3.29
N GLU A 730 -16.00 -32.23 3.03
CA GLU A 730 -15.87 -33.61 3.51
C GLU A 730 -15.06 -34.50 2.57
N THR A 731 -15.03 -34.20 1.27
CA THR A 731 -14.57 -35.13 0.24
C THR A 731 -13.31 -34.69 -0.51
N LEU A 732 -13.02 -33.39 -0.56
CA LEU A 732 -11.88 -32.85 -1.31
C LEU A 732 -10.72 -32.50 -0.38
N SER A 733 -9.49 -32.69 -0.88
CA SER A 733 -8.29 -32.11 -0.29
C SER A 733 -8.36 -30.58 -0.27
N LYS A 734 -7.64 -29.95 0.67
CA LYS A 734 -7.51 -28.49 0.76
C LYS A 734 -7.07 -27.84 -0.55
N GLU A 735 -6.09 -28.42 -1.25
CA GLU A 735 -5.56 -27.89 -2.52
C GLU A 735 -6.64 -27.86 -3.61
N ALA A 736 -7.47 -28.91 -3.65
CA ALA A 736 -8.61 -28.98 -4.57
C ALA A 736 -9.68 -27.93 -4.23
N ILE A 737 -9.96 -27.68 -2.94
CA ILE A 737 -10.89 -26.63 -2.49
C ILE A 737 -10.36 -25.25 -2.88
N LEU A 738 -9.08 -24.96 -2.61
CA LEU A 738 -8.43 -23.70 -2.99
C LEU A 738 -8.57 -23.42 -4.48
N LYS A 739 -8.31 -24.44 -5.31
CA LYS A 739 -8.43 -24.35 -6.78
C LYS A 739 -9.87 -24.17 -7.24
N LYS A 740 -10.81 -24.99 -6.72
CA LYS A 740 -12.23 -24.96 -7.12
C LYS A 740 -12.90 -23.62 -6.81
N TYR A 741 -12.67 -23.11 -5.60
CA TYR A 741 -13.28 -21.87 -5.11
C TYR A 741 -12.40 -20.62 -5.28
N LYS A 742 -11.27 -20.73 -5.98
CA LYS A 742 -10.34 -19.63 -6.30
C LYS A 742 -9.93 -18.84 -5.05
N LEU A 743 -9.58 -19.56 -3.99
CA LEU A 743 -9.11 -18.99 -2.73
C LEU A 743 -7.58 -18.85 -2.75
N LYS A 744 -7.06 -17.80 -2.12
CA LYS A 744 -5.60 -17.62 -1.94
C LYS A 744 -5.07 -18.52 -0.82
N ASP A 745 -5.84 -18.62 0.26
CA ASP A 745 -5.50 -19.34 1.47
C ASP A 745 -6.77 -19.90 2.12
N LEU A 746 -6.60 -20.98 2.88
CA LEU A 746 -7.65 -21.59 3.69
C LEU A 746 -7.02 -22.27 4.89
N ASP A 747 -7.44 -21.89 6.10
CA ASP A 747 -7.07 -22.59 7.32
C ASP A 747 -7.94 -23.85 7.46
N GLU A 748 -7.33 -25.01 7.65
CA GLU A 748 -8.06 -26.28 7.81
C GLU A 748 -8.97 -26.26 9.04
N ASN A 749 -8.64 -25.45 10.05
CA ASN A 749 -9.52 -25.24 11.20
C ASN A 749 -10.86 -24.63 10.80
N ILE A 750 -10.93 -23.87 9.70
CA ILE A 750 -12.21 -23.32 9.20
C ILE A 750 -13.09 -24.45 8.67
N ILE A 751 -12.50 -25.40 7.93
CA ILE A 751 -13.22 -26.56 7.37
C ILE A 751 -13.78 -27.40 8.52
N SER A 752 -12.92 -27.82 9.45
CA SER A 752 -13.30 -28.69 10.56
C SER A 752 -14.34 -28.05 11.48
N LYS A 753 -14.19 -26.76 11.82
CA LYS A 753 -15.18 -26.01 12.61
C LYS A 753 -16.52 -25.89 11.88
N THR A 754 -16.50 -25.59 10.58
CA THR A 754 -17.73 -25.47 9.77
C THR A 754 -18.50 -26.79 9.76
N LEU A 755 -17.82 -27.91 9.50
CA LEU A 755 -18.44 -29.23 9.50
C LEU A 755 -18.93 -29.65 10.90
N ALA A 756 -18.17 -29.34 11.95
CA ALA A 756 -18.57 -29.62 13.32
C ALA A 756 -19.83 -28.84 13.71
N GLU A 757 -19.95 -27.58 13.29
CA GLU A 757 -21.14 -26.76 13.51
C GLU A 757 -22.33 -27.24 12.68
N TYR A 758 -22.11 -27.65 11.43
CA TYR A 758 -23.16 -28.22 10.58
C TYR A 758 -23.74 -29.53 11.14
N LYS A 759 -22.87 -30.38 11.70
CA LYS A 759 -23.24 -31.70 12.26
C LYS A 759 -23.65 -31.65 13.73
N HIS A 760 -23.65 -30.48 14.37
CA HIS A 760 -23.96 -30.37 15.79
C HIS A 760 -25.39 -30.82 16.08
N LYS A 761 -25.57 -31.76 17.02
CA LYS A 761 -26.89 -32.36 17.30
C LYS A 761 -27.91 -31.36 17.89
N ASP A 762 -27.50 -30.59 18.90
CA ASP A 762 -28.44 -29.71 19.62
C ASP A 762 -28.64 -28.33 18.97
N THR A 763 -27.61 -27.79 18.31
CA THR A 763 -27.64 -26.45 17.71
C THR A 763 -26.98 -26.44 16.32
N PRO A 764 -27.50 -27.22 15.35
CA PRO A 764 -26.90 -27.32 14.03
C PRO A 764 -26.92 -25.97 13.32
N ALA A 765 -25.81 -25.66 12.64
CA ALA A 765 -25.78 -24.59 11.66
C ALA A 765 -26.78 -24.89 10.52
N ARG A 766 -27.41 -23.84 9.98
CA ARG A 766 -28.47 -23.99 8.98
C ARG A 766 -28.16 -23.20 7.73
N ILE A 767 -28.39 -23.81 6.57
CA ILE A 767 -28.33 -23.10 5.30
C ILE A 767 -29.49 -22.11 5.29
N THR A 768 -29.16 -20.82 5.27
CA THR A 768 -30.06 -19.71 5.54
C THR A 768 -29.94 -18.68 4.42
N PRO A 769 -31.07 -18.13 3.91
CA PRO A 769 -31.06 -16.99 3.01
C PRO A 769 -30.39 -15.78 3.67
N ILE A 770 -29.52 -15.11 2.93
CA ILE A 770 -28.83 -13.90 3.35
C ILE A 770 -29.02 -12.82 2.29
N ALA A 771 -29.46 -11.65 2.72
CA ALA A 771 -29.47 -10.45 1.90
C ALA A 771 -28.02 -10.06 1.64
N TYR A 772 -27.47 -10.52 0.52
CA TYR A 772 -26.07 -10.31 0.19
C TYR A 772 -25.87 -8.91 -0.37
N ARG A 773 -26.67 -8.50 -1.37
CA ARG A 773 -26.68 -7.13 -1.92
C ARG A 773 -28.13 -6.68 -2.16
N PRO A 774 -28.40 -5.38 -2.42
CA PRO A 774 -29.74 -4.92 -2.75
C PRO A 774 -30.38 -5.76 -3.85
N PHE A 775 -31.52 -6.37 -3.50
CA PHE A 775 -32.26 -7.30 -4.36
C PHE A 775 -31.49 -8.55 -4.82
N ASP A 776 -30.40 -8.94 -4.14
CA ASP A 776 -29.66 -10.18 -4.40
C ASP A 776 -29.56 -10.98 -3.09
N THR A 777 -30.54 -11.84 -2.88
CA THR A 777 -30.56 -12.80 -1.77
C THR A 777 -29.83 -14.07 -2.19
N GLN A 778 -28.84 -14.47 -1.39
CA GLN A 778 -28.04 -15.68 -1.61
C GLN A 778 -28.16 -16.59 -0.38
N TYR A 779 -27.33 -17.63 -0.28
CA TYR A 779 -27.36 -18.60 0.81
C TYR A 779 -26.02 -18.67 1.53
N THR A 780 -26.07 -18.73 2.87
CA THR A 780 -24.93 -18.99 3.76
C THR A 780 -25.24 -20.17 4.66
N LEU A 781 -24.23 -20.91 5.13
CA LEU A 781 -24.39 -21.74 6.33
C LEU A 781 -24.26 -20.83 7.55
N TYR A 782 -25.38 -20.58 8.24
CA TYR A 782 -25.43 -19.70 9.38
C TYR A 782 -25.36 -20.47 10.70
N SER A 783 -24.48 -20.04 11.60
CA SER A 783 -24.23 -20.69 12.89
C SER A 783 -24.06 -19.67 14.02
N ARG A 784 -24.14 -20.14 15.27
CA ARG A 784 -23.90 -19.32 16.47
C ARG A 784 -22.41 -19.03 16.69
N LYS A 785 -21.54 -19.94 16.26
CA LYS A 785 -20.09 -19.92 16.48
C LYS A 785 -19.35 -19.58 15.18
N GLN A 786 -18.04 -19.36 15.27
CA GLN A 786 -17.23 -18.97 14.11
C GLN A 786 -16.72 -20.21 13.35
N GLY A 787 -17.48 -20.63 12.32
CA GLY A 787 -17.01 -21.49 11.22
C GLY A 787 -16.31 -20.66 10.15
N PHE A 788 -16.74 -20.76 8.88
CA PHE A 788 -16.30 -19.83 7.83
C PHE A 788 -16.85 -18.41 8.01
N LEU A 789 -17.77 -18.19 8.95
CA LEU A 789 -18.26 -16.87 9.32
C LEU A 789 -17.31 -16.22 10.32
N ARG A 790 -16.58 -15.20 9.89
CA ARG A 790 -15.68 -14.40 10.74
C ARG A 790 -16.43 -13.67 11.86
N ARG A 791 -17.62 -13.12 11.57
CA ARG A 791 -18.50 -12.50 12.57
C ARG A 791 -19.96 -12.87 12.28
N THR A 792 -20.56 -13.64 13.18
CA THR A 792 -21.95 -14.12 13.04
C THR A 792 -22.99 -13.07 13.40
N MET A 793 -22.67 -12.18 14.35
CA MET A 793 -23.62 -11.20 14.92
C MET A 793 -24.90 -11.86 15.46
N TYR A 794 -24.74 -13.06 16.03
CA TYR A 794 -25.84 -13.92 16.47
C TYR A 794 -26.86 -13.24 17.40
N GLY A 795 -26.42 -12.36 18.29
CA GLY A 795 -27.30 -11.63 19.21
C GLY A 795 -28.44 -10.88 18.50
N VAL A 796 -28.20 -10.37 17.28
CA VAL A 796 -29.19 -9.64 16.48
C VAL A 796 -29.77 -10.51 15.37
N MET A 797 -28.91 -11.22 14.64
CA MET A 797 -29.33 -12.03 13.49
C MET A 797 -30.28 -13.17 13.84
N GLN A 798 -30.22 -13.70 15.07
CA GLN A 798 -31.14 -14.76 15.52
C GLN A 798 -32.61 -14.37 15.43
N HIS A 799 -32.93 -13.06 15.49
CA HIS A 799 -34.31 -12.58 15.46
C HIS A 799 -34.96 -12.68 14.07
N PHE A 800 -34.19 -12.98 13.03
CA PHE A 800 -34.68 -13.32 11.69
C PHE A 800 -34.83 -14.84 11.48
N LEU A 801 -34.41 -15.66 12.45
CA LEU A 801 -34.42 -17.13 12.34
C LEU A 801 -35.54 -17.79 13.16
N ARG A 802 -36.09 -17.07 14.14
CA ARG A 802 -37.10 -17.59 15.07
C ARG A 802 -38.54 -17.40 14.59
N GLY A 803 -38.77 -16.54 13.60
CA GLY A 803 -40.09 -16.23 13.05
C GLY A 803 -40.03 -15.09 12.04
N GLU A 804 -41.18 -14.71 11.49
CA GLU A 804 -41.30 -13.60 10.54
C GLU A 804 -40.97 -12.25 11.20
N ASN A 805 -39.96 -11.58 10.65
CA ASN A 805 -39.49 -10.30 11.17
C ASN A 805 -39.11 -9.36 10.03
N LEU A 806 -39.22 -8.06 10.30
CA LEU A 806 -38.70 -7.01 9.43
C LEU A 806 -37.43 -6.47 10.05
N GLY A 807 -36.49 -6.01 9.24
CA GLY A 807 -35.24 -5.41 9.70
C GLY A 807 -34.90 -4.21 8.86
N LEU A 808 -34.60 -3.09 9.50
CA LEU A 808 -34.12 -1.90 8.81
C LEU A 808 -32.60 -1.96 8.71
N CYS A 809 -32.08 -2.02 7.48
CA CYS A 809 -30.68 -1.81 7.17
C CYS A 809 -30.38 -0.32 7.02
N PHE A 810 -29.31 0.15 7.66
CA PHE A 810 -28.85 1.54 7.58
C PHE A 810 -27.35 1.64 7.92
N PRO A 811 -26.62 2.64 7.42
CA PRO A 811 -25.24 2.89 7.77
C PRO A 811 -25.12 3.71 9.07
N LYS A 812 -23.97 3.61 9.75
CA LYS A 812 -23.57 4.58 10.79
C LYS A 812 -22.92 5.84 10.20
N ILE A 813 -22.18 5.67 9.11
CA ILE A 813 -21.35 6.69 8.45
C ILE A 813 -21.58 6.48 6.96
N CYS A 814 -21.69 7.51 6.14
CA CYS A 814 -21.78 7.37 4.68
C CYS A 814 -20.40 7.56 4.06
N LEU A 815 -20.01 6.68 3.12
CA LEU A 815 -18.73 6.79 2.41
C LEU A 815 -18.85 7.55 1.08
N ASN A 816 -20.07 7.74 0.56
CA ASN A 816 -20.30 8.43 -0.71
C ASN A 816 -20.63 9.92 -0.53
N PHE A 817 -20.59 10.66 -1.64
CA PHE A 817 -21.06 12.05 -1.71
C PHE A 817 -22.59 12.20 -1.56
N ILE A 818 -23.31 11.09 -1.45
CA ILE A 818 -24.76 11.00 -1.24
C ILE A 818 -25.03 10.07 -0.06
N PHE A 819 -26.26 10.09 0.47
CA PHE A 819 -26.68 9.12 1.46
C PHE A 819 -26.54 7.69 0.91
N ASP A 820 -25.88 6.81 1.66
CA ASP A 820 -25.55 5.47 1.20
C ASP A 820 -26.81 4.63 1.01
N TYR A 821 -27.46 4.14 2.05
CA TYR A 821 -28.66 3.32 1.82
C TYR A 821 -29.54 3.19 3.04
N SER A 822 -30.80 2.88 2.78
CA SER A 822 -31.67 2.20 3.73
C SER A 822 -32.44 1.12 3.00
N MET A 823 -32.62 -0.05 3.61
CA MET A 823 -33.47 -1.10 3.03
C MET A 823 -34.15 -1.90 4.12
N VAL A 824 -35.45 -2.16 3.98
CA VAL A 824 -36.13 -3.12 4.84
C VAL A 824 -35.93 -4.50 4.24
N ILE A 825 -35.51 -5.45 5.07
CA ILE A 825 -35.34 -6.86 4.73
C ILE A 825 -36.07 -7.75 5.72
N ASN A 826 -36.18 -9.04 5.40
CA ASN A 826 -36.78 -10.06 6.27
C ASN A 826 -35.85 -11.27 6.52
N THR A 827 -34.56 -11.13 6.23
CA THR A 827 -33.54 -12.17 6.41
C THR A 827 -32.36 -11.65 7.25
N ILE A 828 -31.35 -12.49 7.47
CA ILE A 828 -30.02 -11.99 7.87
C ILE A 828 -29.38 -11.19 6.72
N VAL A 829 -28.39 -10.35 7.02
CA VAL A 829 -27.75 -9.46 6.03
C VAL A 829 -26.24 -9.53 6.09
N ASP A 830 -25.59 -9.38 4.95
CA ASP A 830 -24.13 -9.22 4.85
C ASP A 830 -23.67 -7.84 5.33
N ARG A 831 -22.50 -7.77 5.96
CA ARG A 831 -21.88 -6.53 6.47
C ARG A 831 -21.63 -5.51 5.36
N THR A 832 -21.43 -5.96 4.13
CA THR A 832 -21.16 -5.14 2.95
C THR A 832 -22.35 -5.12 1.98
N PHE A 833 -23.59 -5.10 2.50
CA PHE A 833 -24.81 -5.09 1.68
C PHE A 833 -24.77 -4.04 0.56
N GLY A 834 -24.40 -2.79 0.87
CA GLY A 834 -24.22 -1.72 -0.12
C GLY A 834 -23.01 -1.87 -1.06
N GLY A 835 -22.29 -2.99 -0.99
CA GLY A 835 -21.09 -3.36 -1.73
C GLY A 835 -19.79 -2.82 -1.12
N SER A 836 -18.75 -3.65 -1.09
CA SER A 836 -17.48 -3.39 -0.40
C SER A 836 -16.68 -2.17 -0.86
N LYS A 837 -17.01 -1.62 -2.04
CA LYS A 837 -16.39 -0.39 -2.61
C LYS A 837 -17.41 0.70 -2.93
N THR A 838 -18.69 0.45 -2.66
CA THR A 838 -19.80 1.25 -3.16
C THR A 838 -20.72 1.72 -2.04
N GLY A 839 -20.57 1.21 -0.83
CA GLY A 839 -21.33 1.66 0.33
C GLY A 839 -20.63 1.35 1.63
N SER A 840 -21.07 2.03 2.68
CA SER A 840 -20.64 1.79 4.04
C SER A 840 -21.03 0.44 4.59
N GLU A 841 -20.41 0.09 5.72
CA GLU A 841 -20.82 -1.00 6.57
C GLU A 841 -22.32 -0.91 6.93
N THR A 842 -23.00 -2.05 6.79
CA THR A 842 -24.43 -2.18 7.09
C THR A 842 -24.65 -2.50 8.54
N CYS A 843 -25.39 -1.64 9.23
CA CYS A 843 -26.09 -2.01 10.45
C CYS A 843 -27.49 -2.51 10.11
N ILE A 844 -28.00 -3.41 10.94
CA ILE A 844 -29.38 -3.86 10.90
C ILE A 844 -30.01 -3.81 12.29
N ALA A 845 -31.22 -3.27 12.35
CA ALA A 845 -32.09 -3.36 13.52
C ALA A 845 -33.34 -4.18 13.16
N PRO A 846 -33.58 -5.34 13.79
CA PRO A 846 -34.86 -6.03 13.65
C PRO A 846 -35.97 -5.18 14.26
N LEU A 847 -37.18 -5.24 13.71
CA LEU A 847 -38.35 -4.54 14.24
C LEU A 847 -38.80 -5.16 15.56
N TYR A 848 -38.63 -6.47 15.68
CA TYR A 848 -38.99 -7.23 16.88
C TYR A 848 -37.80 -8.02 17.42
N SER A 849 -37.70 -8.07 18.75
CA SER A 849 -36.87 -9.05 19.44
C SER A 849 -37.72 -10.29 19.74
N TYR A 850 -37.15 -11.46 19.51
CA TYR A 850 -37.74 -12.75 19.86
C TYR A 850 -37.04 -13.31 21.10
N ASP A 851 -37.80 -13.44 22.19
CA ASP A 851 -37.35 -14.10 23.41
C ASP A 851 -38.22 -15.33 23.73
N ILE A 852 -37.99 -15.99 24.86
CA ILE A 852 -38.78 -17.15 25.36
C ILE A 852 -40.27 -16.76 25.48
N ASP A 853 -40.55 -15.54 25.91
CA ASP A 853 -41.91 -15.03 26.15
C ASP A 853 -42.61 -14.50 24.88
N GLY A 854 -41.96 -14.57 23.71
CA GLY A 854 -42.54 -14.24 22.42
C GLY A 854 -41.94 -13.01 21.72
N LYS A 855 -42.75 -12.36 20.88
CA LYS A 855 -42.37 -11.27 19.97
C LYS A 855 -42.57 -9.92 20.66
N ILE A 856 -41.48 -9.18 20.90
CA ILE A 856 -41.48 -7.88 21.61
C ILE A 856 -40.95 -6.77 20.68
N PRO A 857 -41.56 -5.58 20.62
CA PRO A 857 -41.03 -4.45 19.86
C PRO A 857 -39.58 -4.11 20.24
N ASN A 858 -38.71 -3.96 19.25
CA ASN A 858 -37.30 -3.62 19.46
C ASN A 858 -37.09 -2.11 19.59
N PHE A 859 -37.83 -1.47 20.48
CA PHE A 859 -37.73 -0.04 20.74
C PHE A 859 -37.05 0.24 22.07
N THR A 860 -36.35 1.36 22.17
CA THR A 860 -35.78 1.79 23.45
C THR A 860 -36.89 2.13 24.45
N PRO A 861 -36.67 1.94 25.77
CA PRO A 861 -37.63 2.35 26.79
C PRO A 861 -38.02 3.83 26.68
N GLU A 862 -37.07 4.70 26.35
CA GLU A 862 -37.29 6.13 26.14
C GLU A 862 -38.20 6.39 24.95
N PHE A 863 -38.01 5.69 23.83
CA PHE A 863 -38.87 5.82 22.66
C PHE A 863 -40.28 5.27 22.92
N LEU A 864 -40.41 4.16 23.67
CA LEU A 864 -41.72 3.64 24.06
C LEU A 864 -42.48 4.63 24.96
N ALA A 865 -41.79 5.26 25.91
CA ALA A 865 -42.37 6.31 26.75
C ALA A 865 -42.80 7.55 25.95
N TYR A 866 -42.01 7.93 24.93
CA TYR A 866 -42.36 8.97 23.98
C TYR A 866 -43.58 8.58 23.12
N LYS A 867 -43.56 7.38 22.52
CA LYS A 867 -44.67 6.81 21.73
C LYS A 867 -45.99 6.89 22.49
N ALA A 868 -46.00 6.45 23.74
CA ALA A 868 -47.21 6.41 24.58
C ALA A 868 -47.83 7.80 24.84
N LYS A 869 -47.02 8.87 24.82
CA LYS A 869 -47.45 10.25 25.06
C LYS A 869 -47.63 11.06 23.77
N HIS A 870 -47.07 10.61 22.65
CA HIS A 870 -47.10 11.34 21.39
C HIS A 870 -48.50 11.34 20.76
N LYS A 871 -48.93 12.48 20.22
CA LYS A 871 -50.29 12.69 19.70
C LYS A 871 -50.66 11.71 18.57
N ILE A 872 -49.69 11.34 17.75
CA ILE A 872 -49.86 10.45 16.59
C ILE A 872 -49.45 9.01 16.92
N LEU A 873 -48.29 8.81 17.55
CA LEU A 873 -47.65 7.49 17.61
C LEU A 873 -48.31 6.54 18.62
N LYS A 874 -49.03 7.08 19.61
CA LYS A 874 -49.74 6.28 20.62
C LYS A 874 -50.75 5.29 20.00
N ASP A 875 -51.30 5.64 18.83
CA ASP A 875 -52.31 4.86 18.11
C ASP A 875 -51.73 4.08 16.91
N LYS A 876 -50.40 4.04 16.76
CA LYS A 876 -49.72 3.38 15.63
C LYS A 876 -49.00 2.12 16.08
N ASN A 877 -49.05 1.09 15.23
CA ASN A 877 -48.27 -0.13 15.44
C ASN A 877 -46.82 0.04 14.96
N GLU A 878 -45.97 -0.94 15.27
CA GLU A 878 -44.54 -0.89 15.02
C GLU A 878 -44.21 -0.83 13.51
N GLU A 879 -44.99 -1.52 12.67
CA GLU A 879 -44.81 -1.53 11.21
C GLU A 879 -45.16 -0.18 10.57
N GLN A 880 -46.20 0.50 11.04
CA GLN A 880 -46.55 1.86 10.61
C GLN A 880 -45.46 2.87 10.97
N ILE A 881 -44.87 2.73 12.16
CA ILE A 881 -43.73 3.57 12.57
C ILE A 881 -42.51 3.29 11.67
N LEU A 882 -42.22 2.01 11.40
CA LEU A 882 -41.14 1.62 10.47
C LEU A 882 -41.37 2.17 9.06
N ALA A 883 -42.60 2.11 8.54
CA ALA A 883 -42.95 2.65 7.24
C ALA A 883 -42.74 4.17 7.17
N PHE A 884 -43.15 4.92 8.20
CA PHE A 884 -42.89 6.36 8.28
C PHE A 884 -41.39 6.67 8.29
N ILE A 885 -40.59 5.94 9.08
CA ILE A 885 -39.13 6.07 9.09
C ILE A 885 -38.57 5.78 7.70
N TYR A 886 -39.02 4.71 7.06
CA TYR A 886 -38.53 4.27 5.77
C TYR A 886 -38.79 5.28 4.66
N ALA A 887 -39.98 5.90 4.65
CA ALA A 887 -40.32 6.99 3.75
C ALA A 887 -39.41 8.20 3.91
N ASN A 888 -39.10 8.62 5.15
CA ASN A 888 -38.16 9.71 5.41
C ASN A 888 -36.77 9.39 4.85
N LEU A 889 -36.28 8.17 5.10
CA LEU A 889 -34.98 7.73 4.60
C LEU A 889 -34.95 7.58 3.08
N TYR A 890 -36.10 7.53 2.37
CA TYR A 890 -36.20 7.53 0.91
C TYR A 890 -36.50 8.90 0.30
N ASN A 891 -36.83 9.91 1.12
CA ASN A 891 -37.12 11.26 0.67
C ASN A 891 -35.83 11.97 0.20
N PRO A 892 -35.73 12.35 -1.10
CA PRO A 892 -34.58 13.08 -1.63
C PRO A 892 -34.28 14.40 -0.90
N LYS A 893 -35.30 15.18 -0.51
CA LYS A 893 -35.12 16.44 0.22
C LYS A 893 -34.48 16.21 1.59
N TYR A 894 -34.92 15.19 2.32
CA TYR A 894 -34.33 14.82 3.61
C TYR A 894 -32.84 14.45 3.43
N ARG A 895 -32.54 13.59 2.46
CA ARG A 895 -31.17 13.14 2.18
C ARG A 895 -30.25 14.29 1.79
N SER A 896 -30.72 15.22 0.97
CA SER A 896 -29.91 16.37 0.54
C SER A 896 -29.75 17.40 1.66
N LYS A 897 -30.82 17.70 2.40
CA LYS A 897 -30.81 18.69 3.49
C LYS A 897 -29.89 18.29 4.64
N TYR A 898 -29.91 17.01 5.02
CA TYR A 898 -29.18 16.51 6.20
C TYR A 898 -27.94 15.68 5.85
N LEU A 899 -27.44 15.79 4.61
CA LEU A 899 -26.36 14.94 4.09
C LEU A 899 -25.10 14.94 4.98
N ASP A 900 -24.64 16.10 5.45
CA ASP A 900 -23.42 16.18 6.24
C ASP A 900 -23.57 15.56 7.64
N TYR A 901 -24.77 15.59 8.22
CA TYR A 901 -25.09 14.83 9.43
C TYR A 901 -25.12 13.32 9.16
N LEU A 902 -25.75 12.90 8.05
CA LEU A 902 -25.84 11.49 7.65
C LEU A 902 -24.47 10.87 7.34
N LYS A 903 -23.48 11.67 6.96
CA LYS A 903 -22.10 11.22 6.76
C LYS A 903 -21.39 10.87 8.07
N ILE A 904 -21.79 11.41 9.22
CA ILE A 904 -20.98 11.35 10.46
C ILE A 904 -21.65 10.62 11.63
N GLY A 905 -22.90 10.19 11.48
CA GLY A 905 -23.66 9.49 12.52
C GLY A 905 -24.88 8.76 11.97
N PHE A 906 -25.56 8.03 12.86
CA PHE A 906 -26.78 7.31 12.50
C PHE A 906 -27.87 8.29 11.99
N PRO A 907 -28.68 7.88 10.99
CA PRO A 907 -29.80 8.70 10.54
C PRO A 907 -30.75 9.04 11.68
N LYS A 908 -31.33 10.24 11.65
CA LYS A 908 -32.30 10.71 12.65
C LYS A 908 -33.59 11.14 11.97
N VAL A 909 -34.74 10.84 12.58
CA VAL A 909 -36.06 11.17 12.03
C VAL A 909 -36.87 11.95 13.05
N SER A 910 -37.56 12.99 12.60
CA SER A 910 -38.55 13.71 13.41
C SER A 910 -39.92 13.06 13.30
N PHE A 911 -40.63 12.96 14.43
CA PHE A 911 -42.04 12.55 14.46
C PHE A 911 -42.98 13.73 14.74
N GLU A 912 -42.43 14.93 14.92
CA GLU A 912 -43.18 16.17 15.13
C GLU A 912 -43.66 16.72 13.77
N VAL A 913 -44.68 16.06 13.21
CA VAL A 913 -45.30 16.37 11.92
C VAL A 913 -46.82 16.46 12.06
N SER A 914 -47.52 16.99 11.06
CA SER A 914 -48.98 16.93 11.04
C SER A 914 -49.48 15.49 10.84
N VAL A 915 -50.71 15.19 11.29
CA VAL A 915 -51.35 13.87 11.09
C VAL A 915 -51.38 13.50 9.61
N LYS A 916 -51.71 14.47 8.75
CA LYS A 916 -51.80 14.29 7.29
C LYS A 916 -50.44 13.95 6.67
N GLU A 917 -49.38 14.60 7.13
CA GLU A 917 -48.01 14.28 6.67
C GLU A 917 -47.60 12.89 7.14
N PHE A 918 -47.86 12.53 8.41
CA PHE A 918 -47.56 11.19 8.91
C PHE A 918 -48.24 10.11 8.09
N GLU A 919 -49.56 10.24 7.84
CA GLU A 919 -50.34 9.26 7.07
C GLU A 919 -49.86 9.15 5.62
N ARG A 920 -49.47 10.29 4.99
CA ARG A 920 -48.92 10.27 3.63
C ARG A 920 -47.57 9.56 3.58
N PHE A 921 -46.66 9.84 4.53
CA PHE A 921 -45.35 9.19 4.60
C PHE A 921 -45.48 7.70 4.95
N GLU A 922 -46.32 7.35 5.93
CA GLU A 922 -46.58 5.95 6.31
C GLU A 922 -47.11 5.16 5.11
N LYS A 923 -48.11 5.68 4.39
CA LYS A 923 -48.64 5.01 3.20
C LYS A 923 -47.58 4.75 2.13
N LEU A 924 -46.79 5.77 1.77
CA LEU A 924 -45.73 5.65 0.75
C LEU A 924 -44.59 4.73 1.24
N GLY A 925 -44.27 4.78 2.53
CA GLY A 925 -43.30 3.89 3.15
C GLY A 925 -43.75 2.43 3.16
N SER A 926 -45.02 2.18 3.45
CA SER A 926 -45.64 0.85 3.40
C SER A 926 -45.62 0.28 1.98
N GLU A 927 -45.88 1.11 0.96
CA GLU A 927 -45.73 0.72 -0.45
C GLU A 927 -44.26 0.37 -0.78
N LEU A 928 -43.30 1.21 -0.36
CA LEU A 928 -41.87 0.93 -0.55
C LEU A 928 -41.42 -0.37 0.13
N ILE A 929 -41.87 -0.65 1.35
CA ILE A 929 -41.51 -1.89 2.07
C ILE A 929 -41.98 -3.12 1.28
N LYS A 930 -43.25 -3.12 0.83
CA LYS A 930 -43.81 -4.25 0.06
C LYS A 930 -43.07 -4.46 -1.25
N LEU A 931 -42.74 -3.38 -1.96
CA LEU A 931 -41.95 -3.43 -3.19
C LEU A 931 -40.54 -3.99 -2.94
N HIS A 932 -39.85 -3.50 -1.91
CA HIS A 932 -38.46 -3.87 -1.64
C HIS A 932 -38.29 -5.27 -1.03
N LEU A 933 -39.32 -5.78 -0.36
CA LEU A 933 -39.44 -7.19 0.02
C LEU A 933 -39.96 -8.08 -1.11
N MET A 934 -40.25 -7.50 -2.29
CA MET A 934 -40.84 -8.18 -3.44
C MET A 934 -42.17 -8.90 -3.14
N GLN A 935 -42.92 -8.42 -2.16
CA GLN A 935 -44.26 -8.91 -1.82
C GLN A 935 -45.31 -8.40 -2.81
N GLU A 936 -45.05 -7.24 -3.42
CA GLU A 936 -45.87 -6.63 -4.45
C GLU A 936 -44.99 -6.32 -5.66
N ILE A 937 -45.40 -6.81 -6.84
CA ILE A 937 -44.71 -6.54 -8.11
C ILE A 937 -45.62 -5.64 -8.95
N PRO A 938 -45.19 -4.42 -9.30
CA PRO A 938 -45.97 -3.53 -10.14
C PRO A 938 -46.32 -4.17 -11.49
N GLN A 939 -47.56 -3.96 -11.95
CA GLN A 939 -47.87 -4.18 -13.36
C GLN A 939 -47.19 -3.09 -14.19
N ASP A 940 -46.45 -3.50 -15.21
CA ASP A 940 -45.67 -2.61 -16.06
C ASP A 940 -45.41 -3.27 -17.42
N GLU A 941 -45.22 -2.44 -18.45
CA GLU A 941 -44.87 -2.84 -19.82
C GLU A 941 -43.43 -3.37 -19.96
N ILE A 942 -42.58 -3.17 -18.95
CA ILE A 942 -41.24 -3.76 -18.88
C ILE A 942 -41.33 -5.30 -19.02
N ASP A 943 -40.79 -5.84 -20.10
CA ASP A 943 -40.74 -7.28 -20.35
C ASP A 943 -39.48 -7.69 -21.12
N PHE A 944 -39.28 -9.00 -21.26
CA PHE A 944 -38.31 -9.58 -22.16
C PHE A 944 -38.76 -9.42 -23.62
N ILE A 945 -37.83 -9.03 -24.47
CA ILE A 945 -38.02 -8.97 -25.92
C ILE A 945 -36.95 -9.81 -26.61
N PHE A 946 -37.34 -10.42 -27.73
CA PHE A 946 -36.40 -11.06 -28.64
C PHE A 946 -35.79 -10.04 -29.59
N LEU A 947 -34.47 -10.07 -29.74
CA LEU A 947 -33.72 -9.22 -30.68
C LEU A 947 -33.68 -9.83 -32.09
N LYS A 948 -33.94 -11.14 -32.22
CA LYS A 948 -33.94 -11.89 -33.48
C LYS A 948 -35.30 -12.54 -33.74
N GLU A 949 -35.64 -12.71 -35.01
CA GLU A 949 -36.90 -13.36 -35.44
C GLU A 949 -37.00 -14.84 -35.03
N SER A 950 -35.87 -15.54 -34.89
CA SER A 950 -35.84 -16.96 -34.58
C SER A 950 -36.41 -17.34 -33.21
N LYS A 951 -36.70 -16.36 -32.33
CA LYS A 951 -37.35 -16.50 -31.00
C LYS A 951 -36.86 -17.70 -30.17
N LYS A 952 -35.54 -17.96 -30.17
CA LYS A 952 -34.93 -19.01 -29.35
C LYS A 952 -34.38 -18.38 -28.07
N PRO A 953 -34.93 -18.70 -26.88
CA PRO A 953 -34.45 -18.12 -25.64
C PRO A 953 -33.10 -18.71 -25.25
N ASN A 954 -32.11 -17.83 -25.09
CA ASN A 954 -30.82 -18.14 -24.51
C ASN A 954 -30.72 -17.43 -23.16
N PHE A 955 -30.61 -18.16 -22.05
CA PHE A 955 -30.56 -17.56 -20.71
C PHE A 955 -29.14 -17.24 -20.23
N LYS A 956 -28.15 -17.42 -21.11
CA LYS A 956 -26.78 -17.05 -20.82
C LYS A 956 -26.63 -15.53 -20.89
N ILE A 957 -26.09 -14.96 -19.83
CA ILE A 957 -25.74 -13.55 -19.77
C ILE A 957 -24.40 -13.32 -20.49
N ALA A 958 -24.44 -12.56 -21.57
CA ALA A 958 -23.27 -12.29 -22.41
C ALA A 958 -22.22 -11.41 -21.72
N LYS A 959 -20.98 -11.54 -22.17
CA LYS A 959 -19.82 -10.80 -21.70
C LYS A 959 -19.75 -9.41 -22.37
N TYR A 960 -20.70 -8.54 -22.04
CA TYR A 960 -20.75 -7.17 -22.58
C TYR A 960 -20.11 -6.12 -21.67
N GLN A 961 -19.61 -5.05 -22.30
CA GLN A 961 -19.27 -3.79 -21.65
C GLN A 961 -20.53 -2.95 -21.43
N GLU A 962 -20.45 -1.93 -20.58
CA GLU A 962 -21.60 -1.11 -20.20
C GLU A 962 -22.32 -0.46 -21.40
N LYS A 963 -21.56 0.10 -22.34
CA LYS A 963 -22.08 0.72 -23.58
C LYS A 963 -22.83 -0.25 -24.50
N GLU A 964 -22.52 -1.54 -24.41
CA GLU A 964 -23.19 -2.60 -25.19
C GLU A 964 -24.41 -3.14 -24.45
N ARG A 965 -24.51 -2.85 -23.16
CA ARG A 965 -25.50 -3.44 -22.26
C ARG A 965 -26.73 -2.58 -22.10
N PHE A 966 -26.58 -1.27 -22.14
CA PHE A 966 -27.69 -0.32 -22.15
C PHE A 966 -27.70 0.46 -23.46
N VAL A 967 -28.62 0.10 -24.37
CA VAL A 967 -28.70 0.63 -25.73
C VAL A 967 -30.16 0.95 -26.03
N GLU A 968 -30.45 2.14 -26.53
CA GLU A 968 -31.80 2.54 -26.98
C GLU A 968 -32.92 2.20 -25.97
N ASN A 969 -32.72 2.54 -24.69
CA ASN A 969 -33.66 2.23 -23.61
C ASN A 969 -33.96 0.72 -23.44
N LYS A 970 -32.96 -0.13 -23.67
CA LYS A 970 -33.03 -1.58 -23.49
C LYS A 970 -31.82 -2.07 -22.71
N ILE A 971 -32.03 -3.10 -21.89
CA ILE A 971 -30.91 -3.86 -21.30
C ILE A 971 -30.67 -5.09 -22.16
N ILE A 972 -29.54 -5.12 -22.86
CA ILE A 972 -29.13 -6.25 -23.69
C ILE A 972 -28.52 -7.33 -22.79
N LEU A 973 -29.14 -8.52 -22.77
CA LEU A 973 -28.66 -9.65 -21.98
C LEU A 973 -27.69 -10.52 -22.77
N ASN A 974 -27.98 -10.72 -24.05
CA ASN A 974 -27.16 -11.42 -25.03
C ASN A 974 -27.62 -11.05 -26.46
N GLU A 975 -27.17 -11.82 -27.45
CA GLU A 975 -27.53 -11.61 -28.86
C GLU A 975 -29.00 -11.89 -29.19
N ASP A 976 -29.74 -12.60 -28.34
CA ASP A 976 -31.11 -13.05 -28.58
C ASP A 976 -32.14 -12.31 -27.71
N LEU A 977 -31.78 -11.91 -26.48
CA LEU A 977 -32.69 -11.37 -25.47
C LEU A 977 -32.27 -9.99 -24.93
N ALA A 978 -33.27 -9.14 -24.72
CA ALA A 978 -33.16 -7.88 -24.00
C ALA A 978 -34.38 -7.63 -23.09
N ILE A 979 -34.27 -6.66 -22.17
CA ILE A 979 -35.39 -6.15 -21.36
C ILE A 979 -35.74 -4.74 -21.85
N SER A 980 -37.03 -4.48 -22.10
CA SER A 980 -37.53 -3.20 -22.64
C SER A 980 -38.97 -2.92 -22.18
N PRO A 981 -39.39 -1.65 -22.03
CA PRO A 981 -38.58 -0.43 -22.10
C PRO A 981 -37.89 -0.10 -20.77
N ILE A 982 -36.60 0.24 -20.79
CA ILE A 982 -35.82 0.65 -19.61
C ILE A 982 -35.31 2.08 -19.80
N GLY A 983 -35.83 3.03 -19.03
CA GLY A 983 -35.32 4.40 -19.01
C GLY A 983 -33.94 4.51 -18.37
N ALA A 984 -33.23 5.62 -18.66
CA ALA A 984 -31.89 5.87 -18.14
C ALA A 984 -31.88 6.02 -16.60
N GLU A 985 -32.96 6.56 -16.03
CA GLU A 985 -33.17 6.69 -14.59
C GLU A 985 -33.27 5.33 -13.89
N ILE A 986 -33.85 4.31 -14.53
CA ILE A 986 -33.93 2.94 -14.01
C ILE A 986 -32.55 2.27 -14.10
N TRP A 987 -31.88 2.39 -15.25
CA TRP A 987 -30.55 1.80 -15.46
C TRP A 987 -29.49 2.39 -14.51
N ASN A 988 -29.53 3.71 -14.30
CA ASN A 988 -28.59 4.44 -13.44
C ASN A 988 -29.03 4.47 -11.98
N TYR A 989 -30.17 3.88 -11.62
CA TYR A 989 -30.66 3.91 -10.25
C TYR A 989 -29.66 3.27 -9.30
N THR A 990 -29.34 3.99 -8.22
CA THR A 990 -28.42 3.53 -7.21
C THR A 990 -29.08 3.46 -5.83
N ILE A 991 -28.68 2.45 -5.08
CA ILE A 991 -28.84 2.42 -3.63
C ILE A 991 -27.46 2.79 -3.07
N GLY A 992 -27.24 4.09 -2.90
CA GLY A 992 -25.94 4.66 -2.55
C GLY A 992 -25.00 4.69 -3.74
N GLY A 993 -23.78 4.18 -3.58
CA GLY A 993 -22.89 3.92 -4.71
C GLY A 993 -23.19 2.61 -5.45
N TYR A 994 -24.15 1.79 -4.99
CA TYR A 994 -24.47 0.51 -5.61
C TYR A 994 -25.49 0.67 -6.74
N GLN A 995 -25.02 0.69 -7.98
CA GLN A 995 -25.89 0.67 -9.17
C GLN A 995 -26.49 -0.72 -9.38
N VAL A 996 -27.77 -0.86 -9.01
CA VAL A 996 -28.44 -2.16 -8.76
C VAL A 996 -28.35 -3.09 -9.96
N LEU A 997 -28.90 -2.67 -11.11
CA LEU A 997 -28.99 -3.51 -12.30
C LEU A 997 -27.61 -3.86 -12.85
N LYS A 998 -26.71 -2.86 -12.94
CA LYS A 998 -25.34 -3.05 -13.42
C LYS A 998 -24.56 -4.07 -12.59
N GLN A 999 -24.64 -3.99 -11.27
CA GLN A 999 -23.89 -4.90 -10.40
C GLN A 999 -24.47 -6.32 -10.43
N TRP A 1000 -25.79 -6.48 -10.38
CA TRP A 1000 -26.44 -7.78 -10.52
C TRP A 1000 -26.00 -8.50 -11.80
N LEU A 1001 -26.02 -7.77 -12.91
CA LEU A 1001 -25.63 -8.20 -14.24
C LEU A 1001 -24.12 -8.46 -14.38
N LYS A 1002 -23.28 -7.75 -13.62
CA LYS A 1002 -21.82 -7.93 -13.60
C LYS A 1002 -21.42 -9.20 -12.84
N TYR A 1003 -22.09 -9.50 -11.72
CA TYR A 1003 -21.82 -10.71 -10.94
C TYR A 1003 -22.22 -12.00 -11.67
N ARG A 1004 -23.19 -11.91 -12.59
CA ARG A 1004 -23.65 -13.02 -13.45
C ARG A 1004 -23.10 -12.95 -14.87
N LYS A 1005 -21.88 -12.44 -15.06
CA LYS A 1005 -21.25 -12.38 -16.39
C LYS A 1005 -20.80 -13.77 -16.84
N ASP A 1006 -21.16 -14.16 -18.07
CA ASP A 1006 -20.87 -15.49 -18.62
C ASP A 1006 -21.54 -16.63 -17.83
N TYR A 1007 -22.65 -16.31 -17.17
CA TYR A 1007 -23.44 -17.22 -16.34
C TYR A 1007 -24.75 -17.58 -17.03
N VAL A 1008 -25.16 -18.84 -16.92
CA VAL A 1008 -26.45 -19.31 -17.43
C VAL A 1008 -27.47 -19.20 -16.30
N CYS A 1009 -28.35 -18.20 -16.39
CA CYS A 1009 -29.38 -17.98 -15.38
C CYS A 1009 -30.47 -19.06 -15.47
N THR A 1010 -31.10 -19.36 -14.34
CA THR A 1010 -32.39 -20.04 -14.35
C THR A 1010 -33.49 -19.09 -14.81
N LYS A 1011 -34.67 -19.64 -15.13
CA LYS A 1011 -35.84 -18.84 -15.47
C LYS A 1011 -36.21 -17.91 -14.31
N GLU A 1012 -36.17 -18.42 -13.09
CA GLU A 1012 -36.52 -17.68 -11.87
C GLU A 1012 -35.56 -16.51 -11.63
N GLU A 1013 -34.26 -16.66 -11.92
CA GLU A 1013 -33.28 -15.57 -11.80
C GLU A 1013 -33.51 -14.45 -12.83
N LEU A 1014 -33.90 -14.80 -14.06
CA LEU A 1014 -34.26 -13.80 -15.06
C LEU A 1014 -35.58 -13.11 -14.68
N GLU A 1015 -36.61 -13.84 -14.28
CA GLU A 1015 -37.86 -13.26 -13.78
C GLU A 1015 -37.61 -12.35 -12.57
N HIS A 1016 -36.67 -12.71 -11.71
CA HIS A 1016 -36.22 -11.88 -10.60
C HIS A 1016 -35.59 -10.56 -11.09
N LEU A 1017 -34.69 -10.60 -12.07
CA LEU A 1017 -34.14 -9.39 -12.70
C LEU A 1017 -35.24 -8.51 -13.29
N LEU A 1018 -36.25 -9.10 -13.93
CA LEU A 1018 -37.38 -8.36 -14.49
C LEU A 1018 -38.20 -7.67 -13.38
N LYS A 1019 -38.47 -8.37 -12.27
CA LYS A 1019 -39.12 -7.80 -11.07
C LYS A 1019 -38.33 -6.63 -10.51
N ILE A 1020 -37.01 -6.73 -10.42
CA ILE A 1020 -36.16 -5.61 -9.98
C ILE A 1020 -36.40 -4.39 -10.87
N CYS A 1021 -36.40 -4.54 -12.20
CA CYS A 1021 -36.62 -3.41 -13.11
C CYS A 1021 -37.96 -2.70 -12.85
N LYS A 1022 -39.05 -3.46 -12.67
CA LYS A 1022 -40.39 -2.92 -12.36
C LYS A 1022 -40.44 -2.23 -11.01
N ILE A 1023 -39.85 -2.85 -10.00
CA ILE A 1023 -39.76 -2.28 -8.64
C ILE A 1023 -38.98 -0.97 -8.66
N LEU A 1024 -37.82 -0.92 -9.32
CA LEU A 1024 -37.00 0.29 -9.37
C LEU A 1024 -37.74 1.47 -10.02
N LYS A 1025 -38.46 1.21 -11.12
CA LYS A 1025 -39.32 2.23 -11.74
C LYS A 1025 -40.34 2.77 -10.73
N LYS A 1026 -41.04 1.88 -10.01
CA LYS A 1026 -42.03 2.28 -9.02
C LYS A 1026 -41.41 3.01 -7.82
N THR A 1027 -40.24 2.60 -7.37
CA THR A 1027 -39.48 3.27 -6.31
C THR A 1027 -39.15 4.71 -6.70
N ILE A 1028 -38.71 4.95 -7.94
CA ILE A 1028 -38.44 6.29 -8.46
C ILE A 1028 -39.71 7.17 -8.43
N GLU A 1029 -40.86 6.63 -8.85
CA GLU A 1029 -42.14 7.35 -8.78
C GLU A 1029 -42.50 7.75 -7.34
N ILE A 1030 -42.33 6.84 -6.38
CA ILE A 1030 -42.62 7.10 -4.97
C ILE A 1030 -41.66 8.17 -4.40
N GLN A 1031 -40.38 8.13 -4.76
CA GLN A 1031 -39.43 9.18 -4.36
C GLN A 1031 -39.81 10.56 -4.90
N GLY A 1032 -40.36 10.62 -6.12
CA GLY A 1032 -40.97 11.84 -6.68
C GLY A 1032 -42.09 12.36 -5.77
N LYS A 1033 -43.04 11.48 -5.41
CA LYS A 1033 -44.16 11.84 -4.51
C LYS A 1033 -43.72 12.24 -3.09
N LEU A 1034 -42.64 11.67 -2.58
CA LEU A 1034 -42.03 12.05 -1.30
C LEU A 1034 -41.35 13.42 -1.37
N SER A 1035 -40.82 13.80 -2.54
CA SER A 1035 -40.20 15.11 -2.76
C SER A 1035 -41.22 16.24 -2.88
N GLU A 1036 -42.50 15.95 -3.10
CA GLU A 1036 -43.57 16.95 -3.11
C GLU A 1036 -44.05 17.34 -1.71
N VAL A 1037 -43.74 16.50 -0.72
CA VAL A 1037 -43.92 16.80 0.70
C VAL A 1037 -42.66 17.48 1.23
#